data_AF-W9HZ04-F1
#
_entry.id   AF-W9HZ04-F1
#
_cell.length_a   1.000
_cell.length_b   1.000
_cell.length_c   1.000
_cell.angle_alpha   90.00
_cell.angle_beta   90.00
_cell.angle_gamma   90.00
#
_symmetry.space_group_name_H-M   'P 1'
#
loop_
_entity.id
_entity.type
_entity.pdbx_description
1 polymer ?
#
loop_
_entity_poly.entity_id
_entity_poly.type
_entity_poly.pdbx_seq_one_letter_code
_entity_poly.pdbx_strand_id
1 'polypeptide(L)'
;MERSAPQLACKQCRRRKVKCDRRITGCIRCERLELTCSYVASDTIEMSDGHGDDLTQAGIKRRRILRACAACRSAKSKCSGTCPCNRCQSQGQDCVFGGEPGSSSVDIGMEVQTSPASTSQSHYGSVPSQASPMDISAGVAGDAQRVFELESRDTMRQYLDTYFDKSDIADCVFLHRATTIAEWSQGKLETTLLKAICASALRLTPTYHSESSPAHNWIKQVQHELVNHMGDMSVPKLQALMLVIRFLFSMRFTGDVWVLLSIASRVAFTKRLNYERPAIDPVRQECLRRLMWSIYVVDKVFSGGIEDLTVCPTQRMHIRLPSSHHNFQLGSRSKAPFLRSKSENDTDLNVLAYLMRLYDIRDRVLRYTRQVILSGTSPYLSRGQLRSLDLELTSFEESLPDELQLNENRLMIMCHSEEARTYTTLHTILFSSRCDLHRFLIPGIREAVSPEAVDQTPREFIDYCQQQCLQTALRYIDMWSKVREMETSSRVGTPTFAVVTYQFVKMVDHLAALLPLHGESSLPVIKQKFIDILLIVSRSRAEVGWVGSCITDIENLIPRLGTRHISPGSPSASPGTLRLQEKLHRRSKHAFAPDDEEEEDPAIRPPESNTDEEIPETSLESTVLENPSGQDIWSFPIQGDEQGLTGSTGDGSLGSFSSMGYPLINYDSINSTNMVFGDQELGFPLDPFDLQMNAYTDANAPQY
;
A
#
# COMPACT_ATOMS: atom_id res chain seq x y z
N MET A 1 55.67 -14.80 43.36
CA MET A 1 54.20 -14.69 43.25
C MET A 1 53.87 -14.23 41.84
N GLU A 2 53.57 -15.16 40.94
CA GLU A 2 53.22 -14.82 39.56
C GLU A 2 51.80 -14.27 39.49
N ARG A 3 51.61 -13.18 38.73
CA ARG A 3 50.28 -12.59 38.48
C ARG A 3 49.66 -13.26 37.25
N SER A 4 48.62 -14.06 37.47
CA SER A 4 47.89 -14.73 36.39
C SER A 4 47.23 -13.75 35.42
N ALA A 5 47.28 -14.05 34.12
CA ALA A 5 46.68 -13.24 33.07
C ALA A 5 45.14 -13.06 33.24
N PRO A 6 44.56 -11.93 32.78
CA PRO A 6 43.13 -11.67 32.92
C PRO A 6 42.29 -12.63 32.06
N GLN A 7 41.48 -13.47 32.70
CA GLN A 7 40.62 -14.44 32.00
C GLN A 7 39.63 -13.75 31.03
N LEU A 8 39.55 -14.26 29.81
CA LEU A 8 38.64 -13.78 28.76
C LEU A 8 37.18 -14.19 29.06
N ALA A 9 36.22 -13.37 28.63
CA ALA A 9 34.78 -13.66 28.74
C ALA A 9 34.39 -14.95 27.98
N CYS A 10 33.43 -15.72 28.51
CA CYS A 10 33.00 -16.99 27.89
C CYS A 10 32.46 -16.80 26.46
N LYS A 11 32.60 -17.86 25.64
CA LYS A 11 32.21 -17.84 24.21
C LYS A 11 30.75 -17.46 24.01
N GLN A 12 29.86 -17.89 24.90
CA GLN A 12 28.41 -17.69 24.79
C GLN A 12 28.01 -16.23 25.06
N CYS A 13 28.54 -15.63 26.14
CA CYS A 13 28.36 -14.20 26.40
C CYS A 13 29.01 -13.32 25.31
N ARG A 14 30.22 -13.70 24.83
CA ARG A 14 30.90 -12.99 23.73
C ARG A 14 30.09 -13.02 22.44
N ARG A 15 29.55 -14.19 22.03
CA ARG A 15 28.71 -14.34 20.83
C ARG A 15 27.40 -13.55 20.92
N ARG A 16 26.83 -13.43 22.13
CA ARG A 16 25.63 -12.60 22.42
C ARG A 16 25.95 -11.13 22.74
N LYS A 17 27.22 -10.70 22.69
CA LYS A 17 27.70 -9.34 23.04
C LYS A 17 27.23 -8.84 24.42
N VAL A 18 27.11 -9.72 25.42
CA VAL A 18 26.72 -9.37 26.80
C VAL A 18 27.88 -9.47 27.79
N LYS A 19 27.83 -8.70 28.88
CA LYS A 19 28.83 -8.71 29.96
C LYS A 19 28.84 -10.09 30.65
N CYS A 20 30.02 -10.64 30.89
CA CYS A 20 30.24 -11.93 31.53
C CYS A 20 30.92 -11.74 32.89
N ASP A 21 30.38 -12.41 33.91
CA ASP A 21 30.86 -12.43 35.30
C ASP A 21 32.09 -13.32 35.54
N ARG A 22 32.53 -14.09 34.52
CA ARG A 22 33.79 -14.86 34.49
C ARG A 22 33.95 -15.93 35.59
N ARG A 23 32.85 -16.35 36.23
CA ARG A 23 32.85 -17.45 37.20
C ARG A 23 33.25 -18.77 36.52
N ILE A 24 34.34 -19.38 37.00
CA ILE A 24 34.98 -20.57 36.39
C ILE A 24 34.02 -21.77 36.38
N THR A 25 33.23 -21.96 37.44
CA THR A 25 32.23 -23.04 37.56
C THR A 25 30.97 -22.82 36.70
N GLY A 26 30.99 -21.89 35.74
CA GLY A 26 29.85 -21.46 34.95
C GLY A 26 29.43 -20.05 35.32
N CYS A 27 29.27 -19.20 34.30
CA CYS A 27 28.89 -17.81 34.50
C CYS A 27 27.37 -17.68 34.68
N ILE A 28 26.94 -16.85 35.63
CA ILE A 28 25.55 -16.75 36.12
C ILE A 28 24.58 -16.46 34.96
N ARG A 29 25.02 -15.74 33.93
CA ARG A 29 24.16 -15.42 32.77
C ARG A 29 24.03 -16.55 31.74
N CYS A 30 24.90 -17.54 31.75
CA CYS A 30 24.68 -18.79 31.01
C CYS A 30 23.80 -19.75 31.83
N GLU A 31 24.01 -19.83 33.14
CA GLU A 31 23.20 -20.60 34.09
C GLU A 31 21.72 -20.19 34.03
N ARG A 32 21.42 -18.89 34.17
CA ARG A 32 20.04 -18.32 34.08
C ARG A 32 19.42 -18.35 32.68
N LEU A 33 20.14 -18.83 31.67
CA LEU A 33 19.64 -19.01 30.30
C LEU A 33 19.69 -20.47 29.85
N GLU A 34 20.01 -21.40 30.78
CA GLU A 34 20.16 -22.84 30.52
C GLU A 34 21.15 -23.15 29.38
N LEU A 35 22.21 -22.35 29.27
CA LEU A 35 23.25 -22.49 28.26
C LEU A 35 24.49 -23.17 28.84
N THR A 36 25.02 -24.18 28.15
CA THR A 36 26.33 -24.77 28.49
C THR A 36 27.42 -23.70 28.45
N CYS A 37 27.96 -23.34 29.61
CA CYS A 37 28.97 -22.29 29.70
C CYS A 37 30.35 -22.80 29.25
N SER A 38 31.04 -22.05 28.40
CA SER A 38 32.34 -22.47 27.85
C SER A 38 33.51 -22.46 28.85
N TYR A 39 33.27 -22.19 30.14
CA TYR A 39 34.26 -22.42 31.21
C TYR A 39 34.14 -23.82 31.81
N VAL A 40 32.94 -24.40 31.82
CA VAL A 40 32.66 -25.72 32.39
C VAL A 40 32.95 -26.83 31.38
N ALA A 41 32.79 -26.53 30.09
CA ALA A 41 32.98 -27.47 28.98
C ALA A 41 34.48 -27.77 28.65
N SER A 42 35.35 -27.80 29.66
CA SER A 42 36.81 -27.97 29.48
C SER A 42 37.40 -29.23 30.14
N ASP A 43 36.69 -29.87 31.07
CA ASP A 43 37.22 -31.01 31.87
C ASP A 43 36.61 -32.38 31.51
N THR A 44 35.96 -32.51 30.35
CA THR A 44 35.55 -33.82 29.81
C THR A 44 35.82 -33.93 28.31
N ILE A 45 36.78 -34.79 27.95
CA ILE A 45 37.02 -35.27 26.58
C ILE A 45 37.00 -36.80 26.63
N GLU A 46 36.10 -37.41 25.88
CA GLU A 46 36.42 -38.47 24.92
C GLU A 46 35.28 -38.62 23.90
N MET A 47 35.54 -39.30 22.78
CA MET A 47 34.91 -39.00 21.49
C MET A 47 33.98 -40.11 20.97
N SER A 48 32.83 -39.72 20.42
CA SER A 48 32.33 -40.23 19.12
C SER A 48 31.18 -39.40 18.53
N ASP A 49 31.15 -39.37 17.19
CA ASP A 49 30.08 -39.02 16.25
C ASP A 49 29.14 -37.82 16.48
N GLY A 50 29.23 -36.87 15.54
CA GLY A 50 28.27 -35.79 15.38
C GLY A 50 27.09 -36.14 14.48
N HIS A 51 25.89 -35.81 14.93
CA HIS A 51 24.72 -35.53 14.08
C HIS A 51 23.95 -34.35 14.67
N GLY A 52 24.10 -33.17 14.08
CA GLY A 52 23.09 -32.12 14.14
C GLY A 52 22.18 -32.26 12.91
N ASP A 53 20.86 -32.15 13.11
CA ASP A 53 19.88 -32.30 12.03
C ASP A 53 20.10 -31.29 10.91
N ASP A 54 20.39 -31.82 9.73
CA ASP A 54 20.27 -31.15 8.44
C ASP A 54 19.29 -32.01 7.62
N LEU A 55 17.99 -31.85 7.81
CA LEU A 55 16.97 -32.53 7.01
C LEU A 55 15.85 -31.55 6.69
N THR A 56 15.37 -31.56 5.45
CA THR A 56 14.04 -30.98 5.12
C THR A 56 12.94 -31.94 5.57
N GLN A 57 11.67 -31.49 5.55
CA GLN A 57 10.49 -32.35 5.79
C GLN A 57 10.36 -33.57 4.85
N ALA A 58 11.24 -33.71 3.86
CA ALA A 58 11.35 -34.86 2.95
C ALA A 58 12.69 -35.63 3.10
N GLY A 59 13.44 -35.43 4.18
CA GLY A 59 14.56 -36.32 4.55
C GLY A 59 15.89 -36.13 3.80
N ILE A 60 16.19 -34.96 3.23
CA ILE A 60 17.42 -34.73 2.44
C ILE A 60 18.37 -33.69 3.08
N LYS A 61 19.66 -34.04 3.21
CA LYS A 61 20.73 -33.22 3.80
C LYS A 61 21.17 -32.03 2.95
N ARG A 62 21.10 -30.82 3.52
CA ARG A 62 21.52 -29.55 2.89
C ARG A 62 22.94 -29.11 3.28
N ARG A 63 23.98 -29.75 2.73
CA ARG A 63 25.36 -29.22 2.86
C ARG A 63 25.55 -27.92 2.05
N ARG A 64 25.69 -26.78 2.74
CA ARG A 64 26.03 -25.48 2.15
C ARG A 64 27.52 -25.44 1.78
N ILE A 65 27.84 -25.71 0.53
CA ILE A 65 29.22 -25.62 0.01
C ILE A 65 29.59 -24.17 -0.30
N LEU A 66 30.67 -23.68 0.31
CA LEU A 66 31.14 -22.29 0.16
C LEU A 66 31.77 -21.99 -1.20
N ARG A 67 32.21 -23.01 -1.96
CA ARG A 67 32.84 -22.83 -3.28
C ARG A 67 32.66 -24.08 -4.17
N ALA A 68 32.08 -23.91 -5.36
CA ALA A 68 32.07 -24.95 -6.40
C ALA A 68 33.44 -25.05 -7.11
N CYS A 69 33.82 -26.26 -7.55
CA CYS A 69 35.05 -26.54 -8.30
C CYS A 69 35.09 -25.84 -9.67
N ALA A 70 36.28 -25.77 -10.27
CA ALA A 70 36.50 -25.07 -11.54
C ALA A 70 35.58 -25.59 -12.67
N ALA A 71 35.55 -26.90 -12.90
CA ALA A 71 34.77 -27.51 -13.98
C ALA A 71 33.25 -27.39 -13.81
N CYS A 72 32.71 -27.51 -12.58
CA CYS A 72 31.28 -27.27 -12.36
C CYS A 72 30.91 -25.79 -12.50
N ARG A 73 31.83 -24.88 -12.14
CA ARG A 73 31.65 -23.43 -12.26
C ARG A 73 31.67 -22.95 -13.71
N SER A 74 32.62 -23.42 -14.52
CA SER A 74 32.66 -23.11 -15.96
C SER A 74 31.42 -23.64 -16.67
N ALA A 75 30.99 -24.86 -16.34
CA ALA A 75 29.76 -25.47 -16.83
C ALA A 75 28.46 -24.96 -16.14
N LYS A 76 28.51 -23.88 -15.34
CA LYS A 76 27.38 -23.27 -14.61
C LYS A 76 26.42 -24.26 -13.95
N SER A 77 26.95 -25.28 -13.27
CA SER A 77 26.20 -26.44 -12.81
C SER A 77 26.36 -26.73 -11.32
N LYS A 78 25.42 -27.51 -10.76
CA LYS A 78 25.44 -27.92 -9.35
C LYS A 78 26.66 -28.82 -9.09
N CYS A 79 27.57 -28.33 -8.25
CA CYS A 79 28.70 -29.10 -7.71
C CYS A 79 28.27 -29.81 -6.41
N SER A 80 28.73 -31.03 -6.16
CA SER A 80 28.50 -31.72 -4.87
C SER A 80 29.47 -31.27 -3.76
N GLY A 81 30.54 -30.55 -4.10
CA GLY A 81 31.58 -30.08 -3.16
C GLY A 81 32.48 -31.17 -2.57
N THR A 82 32.30 -32.43 -2.97
CA THR A 82 33.27 -33.52 -2.79
C THR A 82 34.42 -33.37 -3.80
N CYS A 83 35.59 -33.96 -3.52
CA CYS A 83 36.75 -33.95 -4.42
C CYS A 83 37.25 -35.39 -4.67
N PRO A 84 37.12 -35.94 -5.90
CA PRO A 84 36.40 -35.37 -7.03
C PRO A 84 34.89 -35.23 -6.75
N CYS A 85 34.25 -34.27 -7.41
CA CYS A 85 32.81 -34.04 -7.26
C CYS A 85 32.02 -34.99 -8.18
N ASN A 86 30.80 -35.35 -7.80
CA ASN A 86 30.04 -36.43 -8.44
C ASN A 86 29.87 -36.23 -9.95
N ARG A 87 29.69 -34.98 -10.41
CA ARG A 87 29.61 -34.62 -11.84
C ARG A 87 30.95 -34.77 -12.56
N CYS A 88 32.06 -34.35 -11.94
CA CYS A 88 33.38 -34.50 -12.55
C CYS A 88 33.75 -35.98 -12.66
N GLN A 89 33.45 -36.76 -11.62
CA GLN A 89 33.65 -38.20 -11.60
C GLN A 89 32.82 -38.92 -12.69
N SER A 90 31.54 -38.59 -12.84
CA SER A 90 30.67 -39.22 -13.86
C SER A 90 30.98 -38.81 -15.30
N GLN A 91 31.71 -37.69 -15.50
CA GLN A 91 32.09 -37.16 -16.81
C GLN A 91 33.58 -37.37 -17.15
N GLY A 92 34.34 -38.06 -16.28
CA GLY A 92 35.78 -38.25 -16.44
C GLY A 92 36.60 -36.95 -16.49
N GLN A 93 36.11 -35.89 -15.84
CA GLN A 93 36.72 -34.55 -15.88
C GLN A 93 37.54 -34.26 -14.62
N ASP A 94 38.64 -33.52 -14.78
CA ASP A 94 39.46 -33.09 -13.65
C ASP A 94 38.69 -32.12 -12.72
N CYS A 95 38.94 -32.25 -11.41
CA CYS A 95 38.08 -31.68 -10.36
C CYS A 95 38.86 -30.83 -9.35
N VAL A 96 39.44 -29.74 -9.83
CA VAL A 96 40.28 -28.86 -9.01
C VAL A 96 39.46 -27.86 -8.19
N PHE A 97 39.76 -27.78 -6.89
CA PHE A 97 39.24 -26.79 -5.95
C PHE A 97 40.37 -25.89 -5.44
N GLY A 98 40.49 -24.70 -6.04
CA GLY A 98 41.47 -23.69 -5.62
C GLY A 98 42.67 -23.59 -6.55
N GLY A 99 42.97 -22.38 -6.96
CA GLY A 99 44.15 -21.98 -7.72
C GLY A 99 44.25 -20.46 -7.64
N GLU A 100 45.45 -19.95 -7.38
CA GLU A 100 45.76 -18.52 -7.37
C GLU A 100 46.35 -18.09 -8.73
N PRO A 101 46.26 -16.79 -9.10
CA PRO A 101 46.50 -16.37 -10.49
C PRO A 101 47.92 -15.85 -10.74
N GLY A 102 48.51 -16.24 -11.88
CA GLY A 102 49.45 -15.39 -12.62
C GLY A 102 50.71 -16.06 -13.17
N SER A 103 50.84 -16.12 -14.50
CA SER A 103 51.97 -15.60 -15.30
C SER A 103 51.97 -16.15 -16.74
N SER A 104 52.05 -15.25 -17.75
CA SER A 104 52.80 -15.30 -19.04
C SER A 104 53.23 -16.67 -19.65
N SER A 105 53.22 -16.93 -20.99
CA SER A 105 53.13 -16.06 -22.20
C SER A 105 53.27 -16.88 -23.52
N VAL A 106 53.13 -16.20 -24.70
CA VAL A 106 53.72 -16.50 -26.06
C VAL A 106 52.85 -17.16 -27.17
N ASP A 107 52.45 -16.30 -28.14
CA ASP A 107 52.48 -16.33 -29.63
C ASP A 107 51.77 -17.30 -30.63
N ILE A 108 50.99 -16.63 -31.52
CA ILE A 108 51.00 -16.59 -33.02
C ILE A 108 50.60 -17.81 -33.88
N GLY A 109 49.68 -17.58 -34.85
CA GLY A 109 49.49 -18.44 -36.05
C GLY A 109 48.23 -18.17 -36.90
N MET A 110 48.42 -17.60 -38.09
CA MET A 110 47.45 -17.15 -39.13
C MET A 110 46.65 -18.23 -39.91
N GLU A 111 45.39 -17.88 -40.28
CA GLU A 111 44.66 -18.11 -41.57
C GLU A 111 44.39 -19.57 -42.06
N VAL A 112 43.63 -19.92 -43.12
CA VAL A 112 43.00 -19.22 -44.29
C VAL A 112 41.52 -19.69 -44.50
N GLN A 113 40.78 -19.01 -45.40
CA GLN A 113 39.38 -19.18 -45.85
C GLN A 113 39.01 -20.54 -46.52
N THR A 114 37.71 -20.93 -46.48
CA THR A 114 36.81 -21.08 -47.67
C THR A 114 35.38 -21.56 -47.29
N SER A 115 34.39 -21.24 -48.12
CA SER A 115 32.99 -21.75 -48.10
C SER A 115 32.43 -21.68 -49.54
N PRO A 116 31.40 -22.46 -49.95
CA PRO A 116 30.00 -21.99 -49.73
C PRO A 116 28.88 -23.08 -49.64
N ALA A 117 27.66 -22.57 -49.33
CA ALA A 117 26.31 -23.03 -49.74
C ALA A 117 25.62 -24.20 -48.99
N SER A 118 24.33 -24.17 -48.61
CA SER A 118 23.28 -23.11 -48.64
C SER A 118 22.07 -23.45 -47.73
N THR A 119 21.20 -22.45 -47.46
CA THR A 119 19.75 -22.54 -47.08
C THR A 119 19.34 -22.45 -45.59
N SER A 120 19.29 -21.22 -45.10
CA SER A 120 18.13 -20.53 -44.48
C SER A 120 17.21 -21.21 -43.44
N GLN A 121 17.22 -20.71 -42.19
CA GLN A 121 16.01 -20.20 -41.49
C GLN A 121 16.36 -19.27 -40.30
N SER A 122 15.39 -18.43 -39.91
CA SER A 122 15.44 -17.16 -39.15
C SER A 122 16.18 -17.09 -37.80
N HIS A 123 16.93 -15.99 -37.60
CA HIS A 123 17.48 -15.52 -36.32
C HIS A 123 16.56 -14.52 -35.60
N TYR A 124 16.38 -14.66 -34.29
CA TYR A 124 16.17 -13.52 -33.38
C TYR A 124 17.54 -12.99 -32.91
N GLY A 125 17.66 -11.69 -32.69
CA GLY A 125 18.95 -11.00 -32.53
C GLY A 125 19.56 -11.08 -31.13
N SER A 126 20.84 -11.46 -31.07
CA SER A 126 21.71 -11.30 -29.90
C SER A 126 22.39 -9.92 -29.93
N VAL A 127 22.32 -9.16 -28.83
CA VAL A 127 23.08 -7.91 -28.64
C VAL A 127 24.30 -8.22 -27.76
N PRO A 128 25.51 -7.72 -28.09
CA PRO A 128 26.75 -8.12 -27.41
C PRO A 128 26.91 -7.50 -26.02
N SER A 129 27.68 -8.18 -25.17
CA SER A 129 28.08 -7.70 -23.85
C SER A 129 29.60 -7.75 -23.69
N GLN A 130 30.27 -6.60 -23.82
CA GLN A 130 31.45 -6.23 -23.04
C GLN A 130 31.85 -4.76 -23.26
N ALA A 131 31.59 -3.93 -22.27
CA ALA A 131 32.32 -2.70 -21.99
C ALA A 131 32.59 -2.66 -20.48
N SER A 132 33.78 -2.20 -20.09
CA SER A 132 34.27 -2.26 -18.70
C SER A 132 33.40 -1.46 -17.72
N PRO A 133 33.40 -1.81 -16.42
CA PRO A 133 32.73 -1.02 -15.40
C PRO A 133 33.46 0.32 -15.16
N MET A 134 33.10 1.34 -15.93
CA MET A 134 33.27 2.73 -15.51
C MET A 134 32.10 3.11 -14.60
N ASP A 135 32.40 3.84 -13.52
CA ASP A 135 31.40 4.31 -12.56
C ASP A 135 30.62 5.50 -13.13
N ILE A 136 29.59 5.19 -13.92
CA ILE A 136 28.74 6.16 -14.62
C ILE A 136 27.70 6.80 -13.67
N SER A 137 27.52 6.25 -12.46
CA SER A 137 26.50 6.70 -11.52
C SER A 137 26.74 8.14 -11.02
N ALA A 138 27.98 8.48 -10.70
CA ALA A 138 28.39 9.82 -10.28
C ALA A 138 28.30 10.85 -11.42
N GLY A 139 28.60 10.43 -12.65
CA GLY A 139 28.54 11.29 -13.83
C GLY A 139 27.13 11.77 -14.16
N VAL A 140 26.17 10.83 -14.27
CA VAL A 140 24.78 11.13 -14.66
C VAL A 140 24.03 11.90 -13.56
N ALA A 141 24.30 11.59 -12.28
CA ALA A 141 23.76 12.37 -11.17
C ALA A 141 24.30 13.82 -11.15
N GLY A 142 25.60 13.99 -11.40
CA GLY A 142 26.23 15.31 -11.50
C GLY A 142 25.71 16.14 -12.68
N ASP A 143 25.48 15.51 -13.84
CA ASP A 143 24.96 16.19 -15.03
C ASP A 143 23.51 16.63 -14.85
N ALA A 144 22.66 15.75 -14.29
CA ALA A 144 21.26 16.08 -14.06
C ALA A 144 21.04 17.07 -12.89
N GLN A 145 21.99 17.20 -11.96
CA GLN A 145 22.03 18.28 -10.96
C GLN A 145 22.33 19.62 -11.65
N ARG A 146 23.35 19.66 -12.53
CA ARG A 146 23.69 20.84 -13.34
C ARG A 146 22.52 21.28 -14.23
N VAL A 147 21.76 20.36 -14.82
CA VAL A 147 20.57 20.70 -15.64
C VAL A 147 19.57 21.58 -14.88
N PHE A 148 19.34 21.34 -13.59
CA PHE A 148 18.44 22.20 -12.80
C PHE A 148 19.07 23.56 -12.44
N GLU A 149 20.39 23.59 -12.25
CA GLU A 149 21.16 24.81 -11.93
C GLU A 149 21.41 25.70 -13.16
N LEU A 150 21.28 25.15 -14.37
CA LEU A 150 21.36 25.84 -15.66
C LEU A 150 20.04 26.52 -16.09
N GLU A 151 18.93 26.20 -15.44
CA GLU A 151 17.62 26.76 -15.77
C GLU A 151 17.52 28.25 -15.44
N SER A 152 16.91 29.01 -16.34
CA SER A 152 16.79 30.46 -16.15
C SER A 152 15.80 30.80 -15.03
N ARG A 153 16.01 31.97 -14.40
CA ARG A 153 15.09 32.50 -13.39
C ARG A 153 13.67 32.69 -13.93
N ASP A 154 13.53 33.00 -15.22
CA ASP A 154 12.25 33.16 -15.89
C ASP A 154 11.59 31.81 -16.18
N THR A 155 12.36 30.77 -16.56
CA THR A 155 11.83 29.39 -16.68
C THR A 155 11.31 28.90 -15.32
N MET A 156 12.07 29.11 -14.24
CA MET A 156 11.66 28.78 -12.88
C MET A 156 10.38 29.50 -12.47
N ARG A 157 10.24 30.79 -12.83
CA ARG A 157 9.00 31.55 -12.61
C ARG A 157 7.81 30.92 -13.35
N GLN A 158 8.01 30.54 -14.61
CA GLN A 158 6.99 29.89 -15.44
C GLN A 158 6.58 28.52 -14.88
N TYR A 159 7.50 27.72 -14.36
CA TYR A 159 7.19 26.48 -13.66
C TYR A 159 6.37 26.71 -12.39
N LEU A 160 6.72 27.71 -11.58
CA LEU A 160 5.94 28.08 -10.40
C LEU A 160 4.50 28.50 -10.76
N ASP A 161 4.30 29.34 -11.76
CA ASP A 161 2.95 29.70 -12.21
C ASP A 161 2.20 28.49 -12.78
N THR A 162 2.85 27.68 -13.61
CA THR A 162 2.28 26.45 -14.17
C THR A 162 1.83 25.47 -13.08
N TYR A 163 2.56 25.37 -11.96
CA TYR A 163 2.13 24.57 -10.81
C TYR A 163 0.83 25.12 -10.21
N PHE A 164 0.76 26.40 -9.89
CA PHE A 164 -0.41 26.99 -9.23
C PHE A 164 -1.63 27.08 -10.15
N ASP A 165 -1.46 27.35 -11.44
CA ASP A 165 -2.56 27.52 -12.41
C ASP A 165 -3.16 26.19 -12.91
N LYS A 166 -2.52 25.04 -12.61
CA LYS A 166 -2.93 23.69 -13.03
C LYS A 166 -3.11 22.65 -11.92
N SER A 167 -2.65 22.93 -10.70
CA SER A 167 -2.89 22.03 -9.54
C SER A 167 -4.37 21.98 -9.18
N ASP A 168 -4.87 20.82 -8.75
CA ASP A 168 -6.29 20.67 -8.43
C ASP A 168 -6.64 21.03 -6.99
N ILE A 169 -7.84 21.57 -6.77
CA ILE A 169 -8.35 21.80 -5.41
C ILE A 169 -8.57 20.46 -4.68
N ALA A 170 -9.00 19.41 -5.38
CA ALA A 170 -9.14 18.04 -4.85
C ALA A 170 -7.82 17.46 -4.35
N ASP A 171 -6.69 17.92 -4.91
CA ASP A 171 -5.36 17.51 -4.44
C ASP A 171 -5.03 18.09 -3.06
N CYS A 172 -5.84 18.98 -2.49
CA CYS A 172 -5.55 19.67 -1.22
C CYS A 172 -4.21 20.44 -1.28
N VAL A 173 -4.07 21.30 -2.29
CA VAL A 173 -2.86 22.11 -2.55
C VAL A 173 -2.41 22.83 -1.27
N PHE A 174 -1.28 22.42 -0.71
CA PHE A 174 -0.77 22.86 0.59
C PHE A 174 0.31 23.95 0.51
N LEU A 175 0.64 24.40 -0.70
CA LEU A 175 1.48 25.56 -0.95
C LEU A 175 0.59 26.76 -1.27
N HIS A 176 0.95 27.93 -0.75
CA HIS A 176 0.23 29.18 -0.98
C HIS A 176 1.00 30.05 -1.97
N ARG A 177 0.32 30.47 -3.05
CA ARG A 177 0.95 31.05 -4.25
C ARG A 177 1.84 32.26 -3.91
N ALA A 178 1.27 33.26 -3.25
CA ALA A 178 1.99 34.52 -3.00
C ALA A 178 3.20 34.33 -2.08
N THR A 179 3.09 33.51 -1.04
CA THR A 179 4.22 33.27 -0.10
C THR A 179 5.32 32.43 -0.74
N THR A 180 4.99 31.37 -1.48
CA THR A 180 5.99 30.54 -2.16
C THR A 180 6.75 31.34 -3.23
N ILE A 181 6.07 32.19 -3.99
CA ILE A 181 6.72 33.07 -4.99
C ILE A 181 7.57 34.15 -4.30
N ALA A 182 7.14 34.68 -3.15
CA ALA A 182 7.91 35.65 -2.38
C ALA A 182 9.17 35.04 -1.72
N GLU A 183 9.08 33.83 -1.19
CA GLU A 183 10.23 33.08 -0.66
C GLU A 183 11.22 32.74 -1.77
N TRP A 184 10.74 32.30 -2.94
CA TRP A 184 11.57 32.05 -4.12
C TRP A 184 12.27 33.33 -4.62
N SER A 185 11.54 34.44 -4.74
CA SER A 185 12.11 35.69 -5.28
C SER A 185 13.19 36.30 -4.37
N GLN A 186 13.11 36.02 -3.06
CA GLN A 186 14.09 36.39 -2.04
C GLN A 186 15.23 35.37 -1.85
N GLY A 187 15.24 34.25 -2.59
CA GLY A 187 16.24 33.18 -2.42
C GLY A 187 16.14 32.43 -1.10
N LYS A 188 14.96 32.42 -0.47
CA LYS A 188 14.67 31.76 0.82
C LYS A 188 13.91 30.44 0.68
N LEU A 189 13.29 30.19 -0.47
CA LEU A 189 12.62 28.93 -0.74
C LEU A 189 13.65 27.80 -0.80
N GLU A 190 13.38 26.73 -0.07
CA GLU A 190 14.25 25.58 0.06
C GLU A 190 14.40 24.85 -1.30
N THR A 191 15.64 24.51 -1.68
CA THR A 191 16.01 24.06 -3.03
C THR A 191 15.36 22.71 -3.41
N THR A 192 15.31 21.77 -2.48
CA THR A 192 14.68 20.45 -2.64
C THR A 192 13.18 20.61 -2.95
N LEU A 193 12.51 21.49 -2.20
CA LEU A 193 11.12 21.89 -2.43
C LEU A 193 10.92 22.60 -3.77
N LEU A 194 11.75 23.58 -4.14
CA LEU A 194 11.66 24.25 -5.45
C LEU A 194 11.78 23.23 -6.59
N LYS A 195 12.76 22.32 -6.53
CA LYS A 195 12.96 21.25 -7.52
C LYS A 195 11.74 20.32 -7.62
N ALA A 196 11.14 19.96 -6.49
CA ALA A 196 9.91 19.16 -6.44
C ALA A 196 8.69 19.89 -7.03
N ILE A 197 8.56 21.21 -6.82
CA ILE A 197 7.50 22.04 -7.41
C ILE A 197 7.66 22.11 -8.94
N CYS A 198 8.87 22.42 -9.43
CA CYS A 198 9.13 22.54 -10.87
C CYS A 198 8.90 21.22 -11.60
N ALA A 199 9.34 20.08 -11.03
CA ALA A 199 9.05 18.77 -11.59
C ALA A 199 7.54 18.45 -11.61
N SER A 200 6.82 18.83 -10.54
CA SER A 200 5.35 18.70 -10.49
C SER A 200 4.65 19.54 -11.56
N ALA A 201 5.13 20.77 -11.81
CA ALA A 201 4.60 21.67 -12.83
C ALA A 201 4.76 21.11 -14.26
N LEU A 202 5.93 20.54 -14.55
CA LEU A 202 6.21 19.89 -15.84
C LEU A 202 5.26 18.70 -16.09
N ARG A 203 4.99 17.86 -15.07
CA ARG A 203 4.03 16.75 -15.17
C ARG A 203 2.59 17.22 -15.43
N LEU A 204 2.21 18.40 -14.93
CA LEU A 204 0.89 19.00 -15.18
C LEU A 204 0.78 19.63 -16.59
N THR A 205 1.77 19.46 -17.46
CA THR A 205 1.76 20.04 -18.81
C THR A 205 1.45 18.98 -19.87
N PRO A 206 0.52 19.24 -20.84
CA PRO A 206 0.08 18.24 -21.82
C PRO A 206 1.18 17.63 -22.70
N THR A 207 2.34 18.28 -22.78
CA THR A 207 3.51 17.82 -23.52
C THR A 207 4.45 16.92 -22.70
N TYR A 208 4.06 16.48 -21.51
CA TYR A 208 4.86 15.57 -20.68
C TYR A 208 5.01 14.18 -21.34
N HIS A 209 6.25 13.83 -21.72
CA HIS A 209 6.59 12.51 -22.24
C HIS A 209 7.51 11.80 -21.25
N SER A 210 7.10 10.62 -20.78
CA SER A 210 7.69 9.94 -19.60
C SER A 210 9.16 9.56 -19.75
N GLU A 211 9.65 9.35 -20.96
CA GLU A 211 11.00 8.80 -21.21
C GLU A 211 12.08 9.86 -21.43
N SER A 212 11.70 11.13 -21.59
CA SER A 212 12.65 12.22 -21.93
C SER A 212 12.48 13.48 -21.10
N SER A 213 11.50 13.54 -20.18
CA SER A 213 11.26 14.74 -19.38
C SER A 213 12.24 14.86 -18.19
N PRO A 214 12.85 16.04 -17.96
CA PRO A 214 13.74 16.26 -16.82
C PRO A 214 13.02 16.12 -15.46
N ALA A 215 11.69 16.23 -15.42
CA ALA A 215 10.92 16.14 -14.18
C ALA A 215 11.10 14.81 -13.43
N HIS A 216 11.16 13.67 -14.13
CA HIS A 216 11.37 12.36 -13.48
C HIS A 216 12.76 12.25 -12.85
N ASN A 217 13.78 12.82 -13.53
CA ASN A 217 15.15 12.88 -13.01
C ASN A 217 15.24 13.81 -11.79
N TRP A 218 14.57 14.97 -11.83
CA TRP A 218 14.49 15.89 -10.69
C TRP A 218 13.78 15.26 -9.49
N ILE A 219 12.69 14.52 -9.70
CA ILE A 219 12.00 13.78 -8.62
C ILE A 219 12.89 12.70 -8.01
N LYS A 220 13.63 11.93 -8.82
CA LYS A 220 14.61 10.95 -8.32
C LYS A 220 15.73 11.60 -7.50
N GLN A 221 16.24 12.77 -7.91
CA GLN A 221 17.22 13.53 -7.12
C GLN A 221 16.64 13.97 -5.78
N VAL A 222 15.45 14.57 -5.78
CA VAL A 222 14.74 14.99 -4.57
C VAL A 222 14.49 13.79 -3.62
N GLN A 223 14.03 12.66 -4.15
CA GLN A 223 13.84 11.42 -3.39
C GLN A 223 15.15 10.94 -2.75
N HIS A 224 16.24 10.90 -3.52
CA HIS A 224 17.58 10.51 -3.03
C HIS A 224 18.10 11.46 -1.93
N GLU A 225 17.96 12.78 -2.11
CA GLU A 225 18.35 13.79 -1.14
C GLU A 225 17.59 13.66 0.19
N LEU A 226 16.26 13.47 0.11
CA LEU A 226 15.38 13.32 1.28
C LEU A 226 15.62 11.99 2.03
N VAL A 227 15.85 10.89 1.31
CA VAL A 227 16.11 9.57 1.91
C VAL A 227 17.49 9.52 2.57
N ASN A 228 18.51 10.16 2.00
CA ASN A 228 19.84 10.20 2.62
C ASN A 228 19.89 11.09 3.87
N HIS A 229 18.96 12.04 4.02
CA HIS A 229 18.93 13.01 5.13
C HIS A 229 17.67 12.93 6.00
N MET A 230 17.08 11.73 6.16
CA MET A 230 15.84 11.50 6.93
C MET A 230 15.85 12.07 8.36
N GLY A 231 17.02 12.20 9.00
CA GLY A 231 17.15 12.77 10.35
C GLY A 231 16.84 14.26 10.44
N ASP A 232 17.11 15.03 9.37
CA ASP A 232 16.80 16.46 9.26
C ASP A 232 15.65 16.67 8.25
N MET A 233 14.49 16.11 8.56
CA MET A 233 13.27 16.37 7.78
C MET A 233 12.62 17.66 8.28
N SER A 234 12.85 18.78 7.59
CA SER A 234 12.19 20.08 7.85
C SER A 234 10.73 20.10 7.34
N VAL A 235 9.98 21.20 7.56
CA VAL A 235 8.64 21.34 6.95
C VAL A 235 8.72 21.48 5.42
N PRO A 236 9.60 22.32 4.83
CA PRO A 236 9.81 22.35 3.39
C PRO A 236 10.23 21.01 2.80
N LYS A 237 11.12 20.27 3.46
CA LYS A 237 11.52 18.91 3.03
C LYS A 237 10.34 17.91 3.09
N LEU A 238 9.44 18.02 4.08
CA LEU A 238 8.20 17.23 4.12
C LEU A 238 7.21 17.64 3.02
N GLN A 239 7.12 18.93 2.67
CA GLN A 239 6.34 19.40 1.52
C GLN A 239 6.92 18.85 0.21
N ALA A 240 8.24 18.84 0.05
CA ALA A 240 8.94 18.23 -1.09
C ALA A 240 8.66 16.72 -1.17
N LEU A 241 8.77 16.01 -0.04
CA LEU A 241 8.43 14.58 0.07
C LEU A 241 6.99 14.29 -0.36
N MET A 242 6.03 15.15 0.03
CA MET A 242 4.64 15.00 -0.41
C MET A 242 4.44 15.28 -1.89
N LEU A 243 5.18 16.22 -2.50
CA LEU A 243 5.16 16.40 -3.96
C LEU A 243 5.75 15.17 -4.69
N VAL A 244 6.83 14.58 -4.18
CA VAL A 244 7.38 13.30 -4.69
C VAL A 244 6.34 12.19 -4.59
N ILE A 245 5.70 12.01 -3.44
CA ILE A 245 4.63 11.02 -3.23
C ILE A 245 3.51 11.19 -4.26
N ARG A 246 3.04 12.41 -4.52
CA ARG A 246 2.00 12.68 -5.52
C ARG A 246 2.46 12.42 -6.96
N PHE A 247 3.69 12.76 -7.29
CA PHE A 247 4.28 12.49 -8.59
C PHE A 247 4.37 10.98 -8.84
N LEU A 248 4.96 10.24 -7.90
CA LEU A 248 5.11 8.79 -7.96
C LEU A 248 3.75 8.05 -7.92
N PHE A 249 2.77 8.57 -7.17
CA PHE A 249 1.39 8.07 -7.16
C PHE A 249 0.74 8.19 -8.53
N SER A 250 0.87 9.36 -9.17
CA SER A 250 0.36 9.59 -10.52
C SER A 250 0.97 8.58 -11.51
N MET A 251 2.25 8.26 -11.36
CA MET A 251 2.98 7.31 -12.21
C MET A 251 2.86 5.82 -11.80
N ARG A 252 2.12 5.48 -10.73
CA ARG A 252 2.01 4.13 -10.12
C ARG A 252 3.34 3.48 -9.72
N PHE A 253 4.30 4.26 -9.20
CA PHE A 253 5.41 3.70 -8.43
C PHE A 253 4.94 3.38 -6.99
N THR A 254 3.98 2.46 -6.88
CA THR A 254 3.18 2.23 -5.66
C THR A 254 4.02 1.70 -4.49
N GLY A 255 5.05 0.90 -4.76
CA GLY A 255 6.01 0.44 -3.74
C GLY A 255 6.78 1.60 -3.08
N ASP A 256 7.29 2.55 -3.87
CA ASP A 256 7.96 3.75 -3.35
C ASP A 256 6.98 4.63 -2.56
N VAL A 257 5.79 4.87 -3.12
CA VAL A 257 4.76 5.68 -2.44
C VAL A 257 4.39 5.08 -1.09
N TRP A 258 4.27 3.76 -0.99
CA TRP A 258 3.97 3.04 0.25
C TRP A 258 4.97 3.36 1.38
N VAL A 259 6.26 3.27 1.07
CA VAL A 259 7.34 3.51 2.03
C VAL A 259 7.46 5.01 2.35
N LEU A 260 7.43 5.87 1.33
CA LEU A 260 7.57 7.31 1.50
C LEU A 260 6.40 7.92 2.28
N LEU A 261 5.17 7.46 2.06
CA LEU A 261 3.98 7.90 2.81
C LEU A 261 4.08 7.54 4.30
N SER A 262 4.64 6.37 4.62
CA SER A 262 4.90 5.95 6.01
C SER A 262 5.89 6.88 6.71
N ILE A 263 6.92 7.34 5.99
CA ILE A 263 7.88 8.35 6.49
C ILE A 263 7.19 9.70 6.66
N ALA A 264 6.46 10.17 5.64
CA ALA A 264 5.78 11.46 5.65
C ALA A 264 4.77 11.58 6.80
N SER A 265 3.94 10.55 7.02
CA SER A 265 3.00 10.50 8.14
C SER A 265 3.71 10.57 9.49
N ARG A 266 4.74 9.75 9.70
CA ARG A 266 5.51 9.73 10.96
C ARG A 266 6.13 11.09 11.25
N VAL A 267 6.73 11.74 10.25
CA VAL A 267 7.30 13.08 10.41
C VAL A 267 6.22 14.12 10.71
N ALA A 268 5.07 14.07 10.04
CA ALA A 268 3.97 15.01 10.26
C ALA A 268 3.40 14.91 11.69
N PHE A 269 3.24 13.69 12.23
CA PHE A 269 2.83 13.46 13.61
C PHE A 269 3.89 13.90 14.62
N THR A 270 5.18 13.58 14.40
CA THR A 270 6.29 14.07 15.25
C THR A 270 6.33 15.59 15.28
N LYS A 271 6.12 16.24 14.12
CA LYS A 271 6.02 17.70 14.02
C LYS A 271 4.71 18.28 14.57
N ARG A 272 3.74 17.46 15.00
CA ARG A 272 2.41 17.87 15.49
C ARG A 272 1.62 18.68 14.45
N LEU A 273 1.67 18.29 13.17
CA LEU A 273 0.86 18.92 12.10
C LEU A 273 -0.64 18.57 12.22
N ASN A 274 -0.95 17.51 12.95
CA ASN A 274 -2.29 17.06 13.29
C ASN A 274 -2.96 17.83 14.44
N TYR A 275 -2.41 18.98 14.86
CA TYR A 275 -2.99 19.89 15.86
C TYR A 275 -3.02 21.34 15.36
N GLU A 276 -4.06 22.08 15.75
CA GLU A 276 -4.17 23.53 15.50
C GLU A 276 -3.12 24.35 16.26
N ARG A 277 -2.59 25.42 15.65
CA ARG A 277 -1.68 26.39 16.30
C ARG A 277 -2.21 27.81 16.17
N PRO A 278 -3.04 28.29 17.11
CA PRO A 278 -3.71 29.59 17.00
C PRO A 278 -2.78 30.81 16.92
N ALA A 279 -1.53 30.66 17.39
CA ALA A 279 -0.52 31.69 17.51
C ALA A 279 0.34 31.91 16.25
N ILE A 280 0.30 31.02 15.27
CA ILE A 280 1.04 31.22 14.01
C ILE A 280 0.19 31.96 12.97
N ASP A 281 0.87 32.53 11.98
CA ASP A 281 0.26 33.19 10.83
C ASP A 281 -0.85 32.33 10.15
N PRO A 282 -2.02 32.91 9.77
CA PRO A 282 -3.13 32.15 9.18
C PRO A 282 -2.78 31.39 7.90
N VAL A 283 -2.00 31.97 6.99
CA VAL A 283 -1.56 31.31 5.75
C VAL A 283 -0.69 30.12 6.10
N ARG A 284 0.31 30.32 6.98
CA ARG A 284 1.20 29.23 7.44
C ARG A 284 0.43 28.11 8.12
N GLN A 285 -0.59 28.44 8.93
CA GLN A 285 -1.45 27.45 9.57
C GLN A 285 -2.28 26.65 8.55
N GLU A 286 -2.82 27.29 7.51
CA GLU A 286 -3.56 26.58 6.44
C GLU A 286 -2.63 25.73 5.57
N CYS A 287 -1.41 26.18 5.24
CA CYS A 287 -0.40 25.36 4.56
C CYS A 287 -0.10 24.06 5.35
N LEU A 288 0.10 24.17 6.67
CA LEU A 288 0.33 22.99 7.53
C LEU A 288 -0.90 22.07 7.64
N ARG A 289 -2.09 22.67 7.78
CA ARG A 289 -3.37 21.95 7.84
C ARG A 289 -3.60 21.13 6.56
N ARG A 290 -3.43 21.77 5.40
CA ARG A 290 -3.55 21.13 4.08
C ARG A 290 -2.49 20.08 3.82
N LEU A 291 -1.25 20.28 4.29
CA LEU A 291 -0.21 19.25 4.21
C LEU A 291 -0.59 17.98 4.99
N MET A 292 -1.17 18.14 6.18
CA MET A 292 -1.67 17.00 6.98
C MET A 292 -2.88 16.31 6.31
N TRP A 293 -3.83 17.07 5.76
CA TRP A 293 -4.96 16.49 5.01
C TRP A 293 -4.52 15.82 3.70
N SER A 294 -3.50 16.35 3.02
CA SER A 294 -2.86 15.72 1.85
C SER A 294 -2.24 14.37 2.21
N ILE A 295 -1.63 14.22 3.40
CA ILE A 295 -1.13 12.91 3.88
C ILE A 295 -2.31 11.97 4.16
N TYR A 296 -3.33 12.47 4.87
CA TYR A 296 -4.53 11.71 5.22
C TYR A 296 -5.25 11.12 4.01
N VAL A 297 -5.50 11.91 2.95
CA VAL A 297 -6.22 11.42 1.75
C VAL A 297 -5.43 10.33 1.05
N VAL A 298 -4.12 10.49 0.88
CA VAL A 298 -3.28 9.46 0.23
C VAL A 298 -3.27 8.18 1.08
N ASP A 299 -3.19 8.27 2.41
CA ASP A 299 -3.33 7.13 3.32
C ASP A 299 -4.68 6.41 3.15
N LYS A 300 -5.82 7.12 3.09
CA LYS A 300 -7.13 6.50 2.89
C LYS A 300 -7.30 5.82 1.52
N VAL A 301 -6.59 6.31 0.49
CA VAL A 301 -6.57 5.65 -0.83
C VAL A 301 -5.73 4.37 -0.82
N PHE A 302 -4.55 4.37 -0.20
CA PHE A 302 -3.62 3.23 -0.19
C PHE A 302 -3.94 2.12 0.83
N SER A 303 -4.28 2.50 2.07
CA SER A 303 -4.71 1.56 3.11
C SER A 303 -5.97 0.80 2.67
N GLY A 304 -6.88 1.46 1.95
CA GLY A 304 -8.03 0.83 1.32
C GLY A 304 -8.95 0.12 2.32
N GLY A 305 -9.06 0.63 3.54
CA GLY A 305 -9.79 0.04 4.66
C GLY A 305 -9.05 -1.07 5.43
N ILE A 306 -7.77 -1.35 5.13
CA ILE A 306 -6.97 -2.29 5.92
C ILE A 306 -6.33 -1.53 7.09
N GLU A 307 -6.69 -1.92 8.32
CA GLU A 307 -6.26 -1.22 9.54
C GLU A 307 -4.74 -1.29 9.76
N ASP A 308 -4.15 -2.48 9.62
CA ASP A 308 -2.70 -2.72 9.76
C ASP A 308 -1.84 -1.88 8.80
N LEU A 309 -2.44 -1.38 7.72
CA LEU A 309 -1.79 -0.59 6.67
C LEU A 309 -2.12 0.91 6.76
N THR A 310 -2.89 1.33 7.77
CA THR A 310 -3.28 2.74 7.98
C THR A 310 -2.16 3.49 8.68
N VAL A 311 -1.52 4.45 8.00
CA VAL A 311 -0.46 5.29 8.60
C VAL A 311 -1.01 6.60 9.16
N CYS A 312 -2.24 7.02 8.83
CA CYS A 312 -2.88 8.23 9.34
C CYS A 312 -4.28 7.95 9.92
N PRO A 313 -4.38 7.39 11.15
CA PRO A 313 -5.67 7.06 11.77
C PRO A 313 -6.52 8.31 12.02
N THR A 314 -7.81 8.25 11.66
CA THR A 314 -8.69 9.42 11.68
C THR A 314 -8.87 10.00 13.09
N GLN A 315 -8.85 9.14 14.11
CA GLN A 315 -8.95 9.48 15.52
C GLN A 315 -7.78 10.37 16.01
N ARG A 316 -6.68 10.47 15.25
CA ARG A 316 -5.52 11.32 15.54
C ARG A 316 -5.56 12.67 14.83
N MET A 317 -6.59 12.96 14.02
CA MET A 317 -6.75 14.21 13.29
C MET A 317 -7.42 15.28 14.17
N HIS A 318 -6.63 16.01 14.95
CA HIS A 318 -7.09 17.07 15.87
C HIS A 318 -6.97 18.47 15.24
N ILE A 319 -7.22 18.57 13.94
CA ILE A 319 -7.22 19.80 13.14
C ILE A 319 -8.58 20.06 12.50
N ARG A 320 -8.84 21.33 12.18
CA ARG A 320 -9.98 21.73 11.35
C ARG A 320 -9.86 21.13 9.96
N LEU A 321 -10.98 21.03 9.26
CA LEU A 321 -11.02 20.78 7.82
C LEU A 321 -10.33 21.92 7.05
N PRO A 322 -9.88 21.70 5.80
CA PRO A 322 -9.35 22.77 4.95
C PRO A 322 -10.37 23.90 4.75
N SER A 323 -9.92 25.16 4.68
CA SER A 323 -10.79 26.26 4.26
C SER A 323 -11.04 26.21 2.75
N SER A 324 -11.95 27.05 2.25
CA SER A 324 -12.14 27.21 0.79
C SER A 324 -10.83 27.63 0.11
N HIS A 325 -10.66 27.30 -1.18
CA HIS A 325 -9.48 27.72 -1.94
C HIS A 325 -9.37 29.26 -1.99
N HIS A 326 -10.50 29.95 -2.14
CA HIS A 326 -10.59 31.40 -2.10
C HIS A 326 -10.06 31.99 -0.77
N ASN A 327 -10.56 31.51 0.37
CA ASN A 327 -10.12 32.01 1.68
C ASN A 327 -8.63 31.70 1.95
N PHE A 328 -8.10 30.62 1.40
CA PHE A 328 -6.68 30.29 1.48
C PHE A 328 -5.81 31.30 0.70
N GLN A 329 -6.17 31.66 -0.54
CA GLN A 329 -5.42 32.66 -1.32
C GLN A 329 -5.51 34.08 -0.76
N LEU A 330 -6.60 34.42 -0.06
CA LEU A 330 -6.74 35.68 0.67
C LEU A 330 -5.98 35.71 2.01
N GLY A 331 -5.41 34.58 2.45
CA GLY A 331 -4.80 34.45 3.78
C GLY A 331 -5.76 34.62 4.95
N SER A 332 -7.05 34.36 4.71
CA SER A 332 -8.10 34.50 5.74
C SER A 332 -7.99 33.37 6.78
N ARG A 333 -8.27 33.70 8.05
CA ARG A 333 -8.24 32.71 9.15
C ARG A 333 -9.42 31.74 8.99
N SER A 334 -9.11 30.46 8.72
CA SER A 334 -10.10 29.40 8.54
C SER A 334 -11.12 29.32 9.69
N LYS A 335 -12.41 29.36 9.32
CA LYS A 335 -13.56 29.05 10.18
C LYS A 335 -14.06 27.61 10.02
N ALA A 336 -13.39 26.78 9.19
CA ALA A 336 -13.86 25.43 8.90
C ALA A 336 -13.97 24.58 10.19
N PRO A 337 -14.96 23.68 10.30
CA PRO A 337 -15.16 22.89 11.49
C PRO A 337 -14.15 21.73 11.58
N PHE A 338 -14.09 21.06 12.73
CA PHE A 338 -13.40 19.77 12.85
C PHE A 338 -14.20 18.68 12.12
N LEU A 339 -13.51 17.64 11.64
CA LEU A 339 -14.06 16.56 10.81
C LEU A 339 -15.44 16.04 11.28
N ARG A 340 -15.54 15.68 12.57
CA ARG A 340 -16.73 15.11 13.21
C ARG A 340 -17.52 16.11 14.08
N SER A 341 -17.37 17.41 13.84
CA SER A 341 -18.19 18.44 14.49
C SER A 341 -19.64 18.38 14.00
N LYS A 342 -20.58 18.37 14.94
CA LYS A 342 -22.04 18.41 14.69
C LYS A 342 -22.63 19.84 14.70
N SER A 343 -21.81 20.88 14.93
CA SER A 343 -22.29 22.27 14.98
C SER A 343 -22.35 22.87 13.58
N GLU A 344 -23.54 23.28 13.14
CA GLU A 344 -23.82 23.79 11.80
C GLU A 344 -23.78 25.33 11.71
N ASN A 345 -23.85 26.05 12.84
CA ASN A 345 -23.91 27.51 12.87
C ASN A 345 -22.58 28.17 12.40
N ASP A 346 -22.67 29.01 11.36
CA ASP A 346 -21.59 29.85 10.78
C ASP A 346 -20.28 29.11 10.40
N THR A 347 -20.38 27.97 9.71
CA THR A 347 -19.23 27.16 9.28
C THR A 347 -18.90 27.29 7.78
N ASP A 348 -17.64 27.63 7.46
CA ASP A 348 -17.09 27.71 6.09
C ASP A 348 -16.84 26.31 5.48
N LEU A 349 -17.92 25.55 5.31
CA LEU A 349 -17.92 24.21 4.71
C LEU A 349 -17.91 24.30 3.18
N ASN A 350 -16.78 23.92 2.60
CA ASN A 350 -16.49 23.96 1.17
C ASN A 350 -16.36 22.54 0.58
N VAL A 351 -16.32 22.41 -0.75
CA VAL A 351 -16.26 21.11 -1.45
C VAL A 351 -15.10 20.22 -0.97
N LEU A 352 -13.94 20.80 -0.67
CA LEU A 352 -12.78 20.07 -0.18
C LEU A 352 -12.99 19.57 1.26
N ALA A 353 -13.65 20.34 2.12
CA ALA A 353 -14.04 19.92 3.46
C ALA A 353 -15.06 18.76 3.45
N TYR A 354 -16.05 18.80 2.54
CA TYR A 354 -16.97 17.68 2.33
C TYR A 354 -16.25 16.43 1.79
N LEU A 355 -15.28 16.59 0.89
CA LEU A 355 -14.49 15.47 0.38
C LEU A 355 -13.68 14.78 1.49
N MET A 356 -13.10 15.52 2.45
CA MET A 356 -12.41 14.92 3.62
C MET A 356 -13.38 14.12 4.52
N ARG A 357 -14.60 14.65 4.75
CA ARG A 357 -15.66 13.94 5.50
C ARG A 357 -16.05 12.64 4.79
N LEU A 358 -16.24 12.69 3.48
CA LEU A 358 -16.57 11.52 2.67
C LEU A 358 -15.47 10.45 2.72
N TYR A 359 -14.18 10.83 2.74
CA TYR A 359 -13.08 9.88 2.93
C TYR A 359 -13.10 9.18 4.32
N ASP A 360 -13.58 9.82 5.40
CA ASP A 360 -13.78 9.16 6.71
C ASP A 360 -14.97 8.19 6.71
N ILE A 361 -16.06 8.51 5.98
CA ILE A 361 -17.18 7.58 5.80
C ILE A 361 -16.70 6.37 4.97
N ARG A 362 -16.00 6.62 3.85
CA ARG A 362 -15.49 5.57 2.96
C ARG A 362 -14.48 4.63 3.63
N ASP A 363 -13.55 5.14 4.44
CA ASP A 363 -12.63 4.30 5.23
C ASP A 363 -13.40 3.31 6.13
N ARG A 364 -14.48 3.78 6.77
CA ARG A 364 -15.34 2.93 7.62
C ARG A 364 -16.18 1.93 6.82
N VAL A 365 -16.69 2.32 5.65
CA VAL A 365 -17.35 1.40 4.71
C VAL A 365 -16.40 0.28 4.29
N LEU A 366 -15.16 0.62 3.88
CA LEU A 366 -14.17 -0.37 3.44
C LEU A 366 -13.69 -1.29 4.57
N ARG A 367 -13.51 -0.77 5.79
CA ARG A 367 -13.23 -1.59 6.99
C ARG A 367 -14.36 -2.58 7.26
N TYR A 368 -15.59 -2.10 7.26
CA TYR A 368 -16.79 -2.91 7.47
C TYR A 368 -16.89 -4.03 6.42
N THR A 369 -16.82 -3.72 5.13
CA THR A 369 -17.00 -4.75 4.09
C THR A 369 -15.84 -5.74 4.04
N ARG A 370 -14.61 -5.33 4.38
CA ARG A 370 -13.50 -6.27 4.63
C ARG A 370 -13.80 -7.21 5.80
N GLN A 371 -14.29 -6.70 6.93
CA GLN A 371 -14.66 -7.53 8.08
C GLN A 371 -15.72 -8.58 7.71
N VAL A 372 -16.72 -8.19 6.91
CA VAL A 372 -17.75 -9.09 6.38
C VAL A 372 -17.17 -10.15 5.44
N ILE A 373 -16.31 -9.77 4.50
CA ILE A 373 -15.65 -10.71 3.56
C ILE A 373 -14.77 -11.72 4.32
N LEU A 374 -14.10 -11.26 5.39
CA LEU A 374 -13.19 -12.09 6.20
C LEU A 374 -13.90 -12.96 7.23
N SER A 375 -15.15 -12.65 7.63
CA SER A 375 -15.87 -13.44 8.64
C SER A 375 -16.19 -14.86 8.17
N GLY A 376 -16.37 -15.06 6.85
CA GLY A 376 -16.81 -16.34 6.27
C GLY A 376 -18.23 -16.76 6.69
N THR A 377 -19.00 -15.86 7.29
CA THR A 377 -20.38 -16.08 7.77
C THR A 377 -21.36 -15.25 6.95
N SER A 378 -22.67 -15.56 7.03
CA SER A 378 -23.69 -14.77 6.35
C SER A 378 -23.59 -13.26 6.69
N PRO A 379 -23.42 -12.38 5.67
CA PRO A 379 -23.41 -10.94 5.88
C PRO A 379 -24.68 -10.37 6.51
N TYR A 380 -25.80 -11.10 6.44
CA TYR A 380 -27.07 -10.71 7.05
C TYR A 380 -26.96 -10.51 8.57
N LEU A 381 -26.04 -11.21 9.24
CA LEU A 381 -25.75 -11.01 10.67
C LEU A 381 -25.30 -9.56 10.97
N SER A 382 -24.63 -8.92 10.01
CA SER A 382 -24.07 -7.57 10.13
C SER A 382 -24.95 -6.45 9.55
N ARG A 383 -26.17 -6.77 9.07
CA ARG A 383 -27.10 -5.83 8.40
C ARG A 383 -27.39 -4.54 9.17
N GLY A 384 -27.31 -4.54 10.50
CA GLY A 384 -27.47 -3.34 11.33
C GLY A 384 -26.34 -2.31 11.12
N GLN A 385 -25.11 -2.79 10.93
CA GLN A 385 -23.95 -1.95 10.64
C GLN A 385 -23.99 -1.43 9.19
N LEU A 386 -24.42 -2.26 8.24
CA LEU A 386 -24.70 -1.83 6.86
C LEU A 386 -25.71 -0.67 6.85
N ARG A 387 -26.86 -0.85 7.50
CA ARG A 387 -27.91 0.18 7.58
C ARG A 387 -27.41 1.45 8.25
N SER A 388 -26.58 1.35 9.29
CA SER A 388 -25.99 2.52 9.93
C SER A 388 -25.07 3.32 9.00
N LEU A 389 -24.29 2.64 8.15
CA LEU A 389 -23.39 3.28 7.19
C LEU A 389 -24.16 3.85 5.98
N ASP A 390 -25.22 3.18 5.52
CA ASP A 390 -26.06 3.66 4.42
C ASP A 390 -26.89 4.89 4.83
N LEU A 391 -27.41 4.91 6.06
CA LEU A 391 -28.03 6.10 6.65
C LEU A 391 -27.04 7.26 6.78
N GLU A 392 -25.78 6.99 7.11
CA GLU A 392 -24.75 8.03 7.20
C GLU A 392 -24.32 8.57 5.84
N LEU A 393 -24.19 7.72 4.82
CA LEU A 393 -23.97 8.15 3.42
C LEU A 393 -25.16 8.99 2.90
N THR A 394 -26.38 8.63 3.29
CA THR A 394 -27.60 9.35 2.91
C THR A 394 -27.70 10.70 3.62
N SER A 395 -27.49 10.74 4.93
CA SER A 395 -27.42 12.00 5.68
C SER A 395 -26.26 12.89 5.21
N PHE A 396 -25.14 12.32 4.76
CA PHE A 396 -24.05 13.08 4.13
C PHE A 396 -24.50 13.73 2.81
N GLU A 397 -25.13 12.95 1.92
CA GLU A 397 -25.66 13.43 0.63
C GLU A 397 -26.73 14.51 0.82
N GLU A 398 -27.64 14.34 1.79
CA GLU A 398 -28.64 15.34 2.19
C GLU A 398 -28.02 16.60 2.82
N SER A 399 -26.89 16.47 3.53
CA SER A 399 -26.18 17.61 4.15
C SER A 399 -25.39 18.49 3.17
N LEU A 400 -25.27 18.09 1.90
CA LEU A 400 -24.59 18.92 0.90
C LEU A 400 -25.42 20.20 0.64
N PRO A 401 -24.79 21.38 0.61
CA PRO A 401 -25.48 22.63 0.27
C PRO A 401 -25.93 22.62 -1.20
N ASP A 402 -26.89 23.47 -1.55
CA ASP A 402 -27.50 23.52 -2.88
C ASP A 402 -26.50 23.68 -4.03
N GLU A 403 -25.33 24.29 -3.79
CA GLU A 403 -24.23 24.44 -4.75
C GLU A 403 -23.53 23.11 -5.07
N LEU A 404 -23.50 22.18 -4.12
CA LEU A 404 -22.83 20.88 -4.21
C LEU A 404 -23.79 19.71 -4.46
N GLN A 405 -25.10 19.94 -4.32
CA GLN A 405 -26.15 18.95 -4.63
C GLN A 405 -26.14 18.53 -6.10
N LEU A 406 -26.24 17.22 -6.35
CA LEU A 406 -26.22 16.69 -7.71
C LEU A 406 -27.57 16.82 -8.41
N ASN A 407 -27.67 17.78 -9.32
CA ASN A 407 -28.73 17.90 -10.31
C ASN A 407 -28.16 18.41 -11.63
N GLU A 408 -28.94 18.33 -12.72
CA GLU A 408 -28.47 18.65 -14.08
C GLU A 408 -27.99 20.09 -14.23
N ASN A 409 -28.71 21.06 -13.64
CA ASN A 409 -28.36 22.47 -13.68
C ASN A 409 -27.04 22.75 -12.93
N ARG A 410 -26.85 22.15 -11.74
CA ARG A 410 -25.60 22.28 -10.98
C ARG A 410 -24.45 21.55 -11.67
N LEU A 411 -24.68 20.36 -12.22
CA LEU A 411 -23.67 19.60 -12.96
C LEU A 411 -23.13 20.41 -14.16
N MET A 412 -24.02 21.05 -14.93
CA MET A 412 -23.65 21.96 -16.01
C MET A 412 -22.75 23.10 -15.52
N ILE A 413 -23.19 23.87 -14.52
CA ILE A 413 -22.43 25.02 -14.01
C ILE A 413 -21.08 24.58 -13.45
N MET A 414 -21.07 23.54 -12.60
CA MET A 414 -19.86 23.11 -11.89
C MET A 414 -18.82 22.51 -12.83
N CYS A 415 -19.21 21.79 -13.89
CA CYS A 415 -18.27 21.20 -14.85
C CYS A 415 -17.50 22.21 -15.72
N HIS A 416 -17.95 23.47 -15.79
CA HIS A 416 -17.22 24.58 -16.42
C HIS A 416 -16.53 25.51 -15.41
N SER A 417 -16.63 25.22 -14.10
CA SER A 417 -15.95 25.98 -13.03
C SER A 417 -14.51 25.51 -12.78
N GLU A 418 -13.73 26.29 -12.01
CA GLU A 418 -12.41 25.87 -11.53
C GLU A 418 -12.49 24.66 -10.56
N GLU A 419 -13.63 24.44 -9.91
CA GLU A 419 -13.85 23.34 -8.96
C GLU A 419 -14.36 22.05 -9.64
N ALA A 420 -14.50 22.04 -10.98
CA ALA A 420 -15.10 20.95 -11.76
C ALA A 420 -14.60 19.55 -11.38
N ARG A 421 -13.27 19.35 -11.30
CA ARG A 421 -12.68 18.06 -10.93
C ARG A 421 -12.97 17.70 -9.46
N THR A 422 -13.00 18.68 -8.56
CA THR A 422 -13.27 18.43 -7.14
C THR A 422 -14.74 18.06 -6.91
N TYR A 423 -15.67 18.73 -7.60
CA TYR A 423 -17.09 18.41 -7.60
C TYR A 423 -17.39 17.01 -8.18
N THR A 424 -16.83 16.66 -9.35
CA THR A 424 -17.05 15.33 -9.93
C THR A 424 -16.34 14.22 -9.15
N THR A 425 -15.19 14.53 -8.52
CA THR A 425 -14.52 13.60 -7.59
C THR A 425 -15.39 13.33 -6.36
N LEU A 426 -16.02 14.36 -5.76
CA LEU A 426 -16.92 14.18 -4.62
C LEU A 426 -18.03 13.17 -4.93
N HIS A 427 -18.79 13.39 -6.02
CA HIS A 427 -19.87 12.50 -6.42
C HIS A 427 -19.39 11.12 -6.88
N THR A 428 -18.23 11.04 -7.55
CA THR A 428 -17.60 9.76 -7.92
C THR A 428 -17.22 8.92 -6.70
N ILE A 429 -16.63 9.53 -5.67
CA ILE A 429 -16.30 8.85 -4.42
C ILE A 429 -17.58 8.49 -3.64
N LEU A 430 -18.65 9.29 -3.72
CA LEU A 430 -19.93 9.00 -3.07
C LEU A 430 -20.59 7.76 -3.68
N PHE A 431 -20.69 7.71 -5.01
CA PHE A 431 -21.19 6.53 -5.72
C PHE A 431 -20.29 5.30 -5.50
N SER A 432 -18.96 5.46 -5.53
CA SER A 432 -18.03 4.38 -5.17
C SER A 432 -18.30 3.88 -3.76
N SER A 433 -18.54 4.76 -2.78
CA SER A 433 -18.79 4.38 -1.38
C SER A 433 -20.11 3.64 -1.21
N ARG A 434 -21.19 4.08 -1.88
CA ARG A 434 -22.49 3.39 -1.87
C ARG A 434 -22.39 2.00 -2.50
N CYS A 435 -21.63 1.82 -3.59
CA CYS A 435 -21.35 0.49 -4.14
C CYS A 435 -20.41 -0.34 -3.27
N ASP A 436 -19.33 0.26 -2.75
CA ASP A 436 -18.37 -0.40 -1.85
C ASP A 436 -19.06 -1.02 -0.63
N LEU A 437 -20.17 -0.43 -0.16
CA LEU A 437 -20.99 -0.90 0.96
C LEU A 437 -21.85 -2.15 0.67
N HIS A 438 -22.20 -2.41 -0.58
CA HIS A 438 -23.17 -3.46 -0.97
C HIS A 438 -22.57 -4.55 -1.88
N ARG A 439 -21.46 -4.26 -2.59
CA ARG A 439 -20.95 -5.11 -3.68
C ARG A 439 -20.47 -6.50 -3.27
N PHE A 440 -20.26 -6.76 -1.99
CA PHE A 440 -19.77 -8.05 -1.51
C PHE A 440 -20.76 -9.23 -1.74
N LEU A 441 -22.02 -8.94 -2.15
CA LEU A 441 -23.02 -9.93 -2.60
C LEU A 441 -23.24 -9.94 -4.13
N ILE A 442 -22.37 -9.29 -4.92
CA ILE A 442 -22.35 -9.46 -6.39
C ILE A 442 -21.60 -10.75 -6.72
N PRO A 443 -22.19 -11.71 -7.46
CA PRO A 443 -21.57 -13.00 -7.70
C PRO A 443 -20.36 -12.87 -8.63
N GLY A 444 -19.22 -13.44 -8.25
CA GLY A 444 -18.05 -13.59 -9.12
C GLY A 444 -17.12 -12.37 -9.26
N ILE A 445 -17.29 -11.31 -8.46
CA ILE A 445 -16.26 -10.26 -8.33
C ILE A 445 -15.24 -10.64 -7.23
N ARG A 446 -14.00 -10.11 -7.31
CA ARG A 446 -12.92 -10.46 -6.36
C ARG A 446 -13.25 -10.04 -4.92
N GLU A 447 -14.04 -8.97 -4.78
CA GLU A 447 -14.52 -8.41 -3.52
C GLU A 447 -15.80 -9.07 -2.97
N ALA A 448 -16.26 -10.17 -3.56
CA ALA A 448 -17.40 -10.94 -3.06
C ALA A 448 -17.04 -11.77 -1.81
N VAL A 449 -18.04 -12.06 -0.97
CA VAL A 449 -17.94 -13.08 0.09
C VAL A 449 -17.77 -14.48 -0.49
N SER A 450 -17.43 -15.47 0.33
CA SER A 450 -17.29 -16.86 -0.14
C SER A 450 -18.65 -17.50 -0.45
N PRO A 451 -18.71 -18.52 -1.33
CA PRO A 451 -19.97 -19.18 -1.69
C PRO A 451 -20.75 -19.68 -0.47
N GLU A 452 -20.06 -20.24 0.52
CA GLU A 452 -20.67 -20.76 1.74
C GLU A 452 -21.36 -19.66 2.56
N ALA A 453 -20.84 -18.43 2.52
CA ALA A 453 -21.46 -17.27 3.13
C ALA A 453 -22.66 -16.75 2.32
N VAL A 454 -22.65 -16.90 0.99
CA VAL A 454 -23.81 -16.61 0.12
C VAL A 454 -24.94 -17.59 0.40
N ASP A 455 -24.65 -18.89 0.45
CA ASP A 455 -25.65 -19.95 0.68
C ASP A 455 -26.37 -19.82 2.04
N GLN A 456 -25.69 -19.29 3.05
CA GLN A 456 -26.25 -18.99 4.37
C GLN A 456 -27.06 -17.68 4.43
N THR A 457 -27.13 -16.91 3.33
CA THR A 457 -27.70 -15.55 3.33
C THR A 457 -29.10 -15.51 2.73
N PRO A 458 -30.08 -14.86 3.39
CA PRO A 458 -31.44 -14.72 2.85
C PRO A 458 -31.44 -14.07 1.47
N ARG A 459 -32.13 -14.71 0.52
CA ARG A 459 -32.15 -14.28 -0.90
C ARG A 459 -32.63 -12.84 -1.07
N GLU A 460 -33.65 -12.43 -0.31
CA GLU A 460 -34.16 -11.04 -0.27
C GLU A 460 -33.06 -10.00 0.06
N PHE A 461 -32.09 -10.37 0.91
CA PHE A 461 -30.96 -9.49 1.27
C PHE A 461 -29.89 -9.45 0.17
N ILE A 462 -29.67 -10.57 -0.52
CA ILE A 462 -28.82 -10.63 -1.72
C ILE A 462 -29.42 -9.73 -2.81
N ASP A 463 -30.71 -9.91 -3.10
CA ASP A 463 -31.45 -9.13 -4.10
C ASP A 463 -31.43 -7.64 -3.76
N TYR A 464 -31.64 -7.26 -2.49
CA TYR A 464 -31.50 -5.88 -2.00
C TYR A 464 -30.11 -5.30 -2.26
N CYS A 465 -29.03 -5.97 -1.84
CA CYS A 465 -27.66 -5.48 -2.04
C CYS A 465 -27.30 -5.35 -3.53
N GLN A 466 -27.70 -6.30 -4.36
CA GLN A 466 -27.48 -6.24 -5.81
C GLN A 466 -28.26 -5.08 -6.46
N GLN A 467 -29.52 -4.86 -6.06
CA GLN A 467 -30.31 -3.72 -6.53
C GLN A 467 -29.70 -2.38 -6.11
N GLN A 468 -29.22 -2.23 -4.87
CA GLN A 468 -28.56 -1.00 -4.40
C GLN A 468 -27.28 -0.69 -5.19
N CYS A 469 -26.45 -1.71 -5.46
CA CYS A 469 -25.30 -1.58 -6.35
C CYS A 469 -25.70 -1.16 -7.77
N LEU A 470 -26.72 -1.78 -8.35
CA LEU A 470 -27.16 -1.50 -9.72
C LEU A 470 -27.73 -0.08 -9.84
N GLN A 471 -28.61 0.34 -8.93
CA GLN A 471 -29.17 1.69 -8.90
C GLN A 471 -28.07 2.75 -8.77
N THR A 472 -27.10 2.53 -7.88
CA THR A 472 -25.93 3.40 -7.73
C THR A 472 -25.06 3.44 -9.00
N ALA A 473 -24.87 2.30 -9.66
CA ALA A 473 -24.16 2.22 -10.93
C ALA A 473 -24.87 3.02 -12.04
N LEU A 474 -26.19 2.91 -12.15
CA LEU A 474 -26.97 3.68 -13.12
C LEU A 474 -26.86 5.19 -12.85
N ARG A 475 -26.90 5.65 -11.59
CA ARG A 475 -26.66 7.07 -11.23
C ARG A 475 -25.27 7.55 -11.63
N TYR A 476 -24.23 6.73 -11.39
CA TYR A 476 -22.86 7.03 -11.80
C TYR A 476 -22.71 7.14 -13.34
N ILE A 477 -23.29 6.17 -14.07
CA ILE A 477 -23.26 6.13 -15.53
C ILE A 477 -23.98 7.35 -16.12
N ASP A 478 -25.15 7.69 -15.59
CA ASP A 478 -25.92 8.83 -16.08
C ASP A 478 -25.20 10.16 -15.83
N MET A 479 -24.63 10.37 -14.63
CA MET A 479 -23.83 11.56 -14.34
C MET A 479 -22.68 11.72 -15.34
N TRP A 480 -21.87 10.68 -15.54
CA TRP A 480 -20.68 10.79 -16.39
C TRP A 480 -20.99 10.80 -17.90
N SER A 481 -22.10 10.21 -18.34
CA SER A 481 -22.69 10.39 -19.69
C SER A 481 -23.06 11.86 -19.91
N LYS A 482 -23.77 12.48 -18.98
CA LYS A 482 -24.13 13.91 -19.06
C LYS A 482 -22.89 14.82 -19.03
N VAL A 483 -21.88 14.52 -18.22
CA VAL A 483 -20.57 15.22 -18.24
C VAL A 483 -19.87 15.13 -19.60
N ARG A 484 -20.06 14.04 -20.37
CA ARG A 484 -19.53 13.90 -21.73
C ARG A 484 -20.27 14.77 -22.74
N GLU A 485 -21.60 14.80 -22.63
CA GLU A 485 -22.53 15.55 -23.50
C GLU A 485 -22.35 17.06 -23.37
N MET A 486 -22.09 17.57 -22.15
CA MET A 486 -21.83 18.99 -21.88
C MET A 486 -20.47 19.52 -22.41
N GLU A 487 -19.75 18.77 -23.25
CA GLU A 487 -18.45 19.13 -23.85
C GLU A 487 -17.44 19.72 -22.84
N THR A 488 -17.43 19.15 -21.64
CA THR A 488 -16.74 19.70 -20.48
C THR A 488 -15.22 19.78 -20.67
N SER A 489 -14.60 20.72 -19.94
CA SER A 489 -13.17 21.01 -20.05
C SER A 489 -12.30 19.76 -19.86
N SER A 490 -11.07 19.77 -20.39
CA SER A 490 -10.15 18.63 -20.29
C SER A 490 -9.80 18.21 -18.85
N ARG A 491 -10.15 19.01 -17.84
CA ARG A 491 -9.75 18.83 -16.45
C ARG A 491 -10.59 17.81 -15.65
N VAL A 492 -11.75 17.36 -16.14
CA VAL A 492 -12.68 16.58 -15.30
C VAL A 492 -12.21 15.13 -15.01
N GLY A 493 -11.42 14.51 -15.90
CA GLY A 493 -10.93 13.13 -15.73
C GLY A 493 -9.76 13.00 -14.74
N THR A 494 -9.64 11.83 -14.10
CA THR A 494 -8.51 11.46 -13.22
C THR A 494 -8.14 9.96 -13.35
N PRO A 495 -6.94 9.53 -12.96
CA PRO A 495 -6.59 8.11 -12.84
C PRO A 495 -7.53 7.35 -11.89
N THR A 496 -7.98 7.97 -10.80
CA THR A 496 -8.96 7.39 -9.87
C THR A 496 -10.30 7.14 -10.57
N PHE A 497 -10.75 8.09 -11.40
CA PHE A 497 -11.97 7.93 -12.20
C PHE A 497 -11.86 6.73 -13.17
N ALA A 498 -10.70 6.49 -13.80
CA ALA A 498 -10.50 5.30 -14.64
C ALA A 498 -10.69 3.98 -13.85
N VAL A 499 -10.07 3.87 -12.68
CA VAL A 499 -10.18 2.69 -11.79
C VAL A 499 -11.62 2.48 -11.33
N VAL A 500 -12.33 3.56 -11.01
CA VAL A 500 -13.74 3.52 -10.60
C VAL A 500 -14.64 3.11 -11.79
N THR A 501 -14.43 3.66 -12.99
CA THR A 501 -15.17 3.25 -14.21
C THR A 501 -15.02 1.76 -14.47
N TYR A 502 -13.81 1.20 -14.38
CA TYR A 502 -13.58 -0.24 -14.52
C TYR A 502 -14.38 -1.07 -13.51
N GLN A 503 -14.44 -0.63 -12.24
CA GLN A 503 -15.25 -1.31 -11.22
C GLN A 503 -16.75 -1.23 -11.54
N PHE A 504 -17.26 -0.09 -12.01
CA PHE A 504 -18.66 0.05 -12.42
C PHE A 504 -19.00 -0.80 -13.66
N VAL A 505 -18.14 -0.84 -14.68
CA VAL A 505 -18.29 -1.72 -15.86
C VAL A 505 -18.38 -3.18 -15.41
N LYS A 506 -17.49 -3.63 -14.50
CA LYS A 506 -17.57 -4.98 -13.93
C LYS A 506 -18.86 -5.22 -13.14
N MET A 507 -19.26 -4.33 -12.24
CA MET A 507 -20.49 -4.51 -11.46
C MET A 507 -21.72 -4.62 -12.38
N VAL A 508 -21.80 -3.82 -13.44
CA VAL A 508 -22.89 -3.93 -14.42
C VAL A 508 -22.82 -5.21 -15.24
N ASP A 509 -21.63 -5.69 -15.62
CA ASP A 509 -21.48 -6.97 -16.33
C ASP A 509 -22.06 -8.14 -15.52
N HIS A 510 -21.71 -8.21 -14.23
CA HIS A 510 -22.16 -9.23 -13.30
C HIS A 510 -23.64 -9.10 -12.88
N LEU A 511 -24.24 -7.92 -13.06
CA LEU A 511 -25.64 -7.62 -12.74
C LEU A 511 -26.52 -7.42 -13.99
N ALA A 512 -26.01 -7.70 -15.19
CA ALA A 512 -26.69 -7.38 -16.45
C ALA A 512 -28.08 -8.05 -16.60
N ALA A 513 -28.28 -9.21 -15.97
CA ALA A 513 -29.56 -9.92 -15.94
C ALA A 513 -30.67 -9.19 -15.16
N LEU A 514 -30.32 -8.20 -14.33
CA LEU A 514 -31.27 -7.35 -13.59
C LEU A 514 -31.62 -6.05 -14.33
N LEU A 515 -30.98 -5.76 -15.48
CA LEU A 515 -31.30 -4.58 -16.29
C LEU A 515 -32.63 -4.79 -17.05
N PRO A 516 -33.44 -3.73 -17.24
CA PRO A 516 -34.64 -3.81 -18.06
C PRO A 516 -34.31 -4.07 -19.53
N LEU A 517 -35.19 -4.79 -20.23
CA LEU A 517 -35.02 -5.08 -21.66
C LEU A 517 -35.09 -3.81 -22.54
N HIS A 518 -35.81 -2.78 -22.09
CA HIS A 518 -36.10 -1.54 -22.82
C HIS A 518 -36.01 -0.31 -21.90
N GLY A 519 -35.90 0.88 -22.50
CA GLY A 519 -35.79 2.16 -21.78
C GLY A 519 -34.34 2.61 -21.54
N GLU A 520 -34.16 3.74 -20.85
CA GLU A 520 -32.87 4.42 -20.68
C GLU A 520 -31.84 3.63 -19.86
N SER A 521 -32.31 2.71 -19.01
CA SER A 521 -31.46 1.79 -18.24
C SER A 521 -31.24 0.43 -18.93
N SER A 522 -31.68 0.26 -20.19
CA SER A 522 -31.50 -1.01 -20.90
C SER A 522 -30.04 -1.26 -21.31
N LEU A 523 -29.64 -2.53 -21.37
CA LEU A 523 -28.26 -2.93 -21.66
C LEU A 523 -27.65 -2.26 -22.92
N PRO A 524 -28.37 -2.07 -24.05
CA PRO A 524 -27.82 -1.34 -25.20
C PRO A 524 -27.54 0.14 -24.92
N VAL A 525 -28.42 0.82 -24.18
CA VAL A 525 -28.23 2.23 -23.79
C VAL A 525 -27.09 2.37 -22.80
N ILE A 526 -26.98 1.45 -21.84
CA ILE A 526 -25.88 1.43 -20.88
C ILE A 526 -24.53 1.12 -21.55
N LYS A 527 -24.49 0.25 -22.57
CA LYS A 527 -23.31 0.08 -23.42
C LYS A 527 -22.91 1.39 -24.10
N GLN A 528 -23.86 2.13 -24.67
CA GLN A 528 -23.58 3.43 -25.29
C GLN A 528 -23.07 4.46 -24.27
N LYS A 529 -23.76 4.65 -23.14
CA LYS A 529 -23.31 5.56 -22.08
C LYS A 529 -21.89 5.21 -21.59
N PHE A 530 -21.54 3.93 -21.48
CA PHE A 530 -20.16 3.54 -21.16
C PHE A 530 -19.12 3.87 -22.25
N ILE A 531 -19.48 3.83 -23.53
CA ILE A 531 -18.62 4.32 -24.63
C ILE A 531 -18.40 5.84 -24.49
N ASP A 532 -19.45 6.59 -24.17
CA ASP A 532 -19.38 8.04 -23.97
C ASP A 532 -18.47 8.40 -22.77
N ILE A 533 -18.59 7.66 -21.67
CA ILE A 533 -17.72 7.76 -20.49
C ILE A 533 -16.27 7.41 -20.84
N LEU A 534 -16.05 6.34 -21.61
CA LEU A 534 -14.71 5.91 -22.05
C LEU A 534 -13.99 7.02 -22.84
N LEU A 535 -14.70 7.83 -23.63
CA LEU A 535 -14.11 9.01 -24.30
C LEU A 535 -13.57 10.07 -23.32
N ILE A 536 -14.08 10.15 -22.08
CA ILE A 536 -13.49 10.98 -21.02
C ILE A 536 -12.27 10.27 -20.44
N VAL A 537 -12.42 8.99 -20.05
CA VAL A 537 -11.33 8.22 -19.40
C VAL A 537 -10.09 8.18 -20.30
N SER A 538 -10.28 7.93 -21.60
CA SER A 538 -9.19 7.85 -22.59
C SER A 538 -8.39 9.14 -22.78
N ARG A 539 -8.88 10.31 -22.34
CA ARG A 539 -8.07 11.54 -22.28
C ARG A 539 -6.87 11.38 -21.34
N SER A 540 -7.04 10.65 -20.23
CA SER A 540 -5.97 10.40 -19.25
C SER A 540 -4.91 9.38 -19.72
N ARG A 541 -5.14 8.67 -20.84
CA ARG A 541 -4.20 7.70 -21.42
C ARG A 541 -2.86 8.34 -21.79
N ALA A 542 -2.87 9.59 -22.23
CA ALA A 542 -1.66 10.35 -22.58
C ALA A 542 -0.95 10.94 -21.34
N GLU A 543 -1.70 11.25 -20.28
CA GLU A 543 -1.15 11.83 -19.05
C GLU A 543 -0.45 10.79 -18.18
N VAL A 544 -0.92 9.53 -18.22
CA VAL A 544 -0.50 8.47 -17.29
C VAL A 544 -0.47 7.09 -17.97
N GLY A 545 0.73 6.61 -18.31
CA GLY A 545 0.92 5.39 -19.10
C GLY A 545 0.28 4.11 -18.53
N TRP A 546 0.34 3.90 -17.20
CA TRP A 546 -0.23 2.69 -16.58
C TRP A 546 -1.78 2.64 -16.67
N VAL A 547 -2.45 3.80 -16.71
CA VAL A 547 -3.91 3.89 -16.87
C VAL A 547 -4.33 3.32 -18.23
N GLY A 548 -3.43 3.29 -19.22
CA GLY A 548 -3.63 2.62 -20.50
C GLY A 548 -4.09 1.17 -20.38
N SER A 549 -3.56 0.39 -19.43
CA SER A 549 -3.99 -1.00 -19.18
C SER A 549 -5.43 -1.06 -18.62
N CYS A 550 -5.75 -0.20 -17.66
CA CYS A 550 -7.11 -0.08 -17.11
C CYS A 550 -8.13 0.34 -18.18
N ILE A 551 -7.74 1.24 -19.10
CA ILE A 551 -8.58 1.67 -20.23
C ILE A 551 -8.78 0.53 -21.22
N THR A 552 -7.72 -0.23 -21.55
CA THR A 552 -7.83 -1.39 -22.46
C THR A 552 -8.70 -2.50 -21.87
N ASP A 553 -8.64 -2.73 -20.56
CA ASP A 553 -9.59 -3.62 -19.90
C ASP A 553 -11.05 -3.12 -20.01
N ILE A 554 -11.30 -1.81 -19.87
CA ILE A 554 -12.64 -1.22 -20.07
C ILE A 554 -13.11 -1.38 -21.53
N GLU A 555 -12.26 -1.04 -22.50
CA GLU A 555 -12.50 -1.21 -23.95
C GLU A 555 -12.90 -2.66 -24.28
N ASN A 556 -12.22 -3.64 -23.66
CA ASN A 556 -12.47 -5.07 -23.86
C ASN A 556 -13.72 -5.60 -23.13
N LEU A 557 -14.22 -4.91 -22.09
CA LEU A 557 -15.39 -5.34 -21.32
C LEU A 557 -16.70 -4.79 -21.90
N ILE A 558 -16.74 -3.52 -22.33
CA ILE A 558 -17.99 -2.86 -22.78
C ILE A 558 -18.75 -3.66 -23.86
N PRO A 559 -18.13 -4.16 -24.95
CA PRO A 559 -18.84 -4.94 -25.98
C PRO A 559 -19.46 -6.23 -25.42
N ARG A 560 -18.78 -6.87 -24.47
CA ARG A 560 -19.15 -8.14 -23.83
C ARG A 560 -20.12 -7.99 -22.64
N LEU A 561 -20.50 -6.77 -22.25
CA LEU A 561 -21.43 -6.56 -21.14
C LEU A 561 -22.70 -7.40 -21.33
N GLY A 562 -22.99 -8.25 -20.35
CA GLY A 562 -24.17 -9.13 -20.34
C GLY A 562 -24.12 -10.33 -21.28
N THR A 563 -22.99 -10.60 -21.97
CA THR A 563 -22.83 -11.80 -22.81
C THR A 563 -22.19 -12.97 -22.06
N ARG A 564 -22.06 -12.90 -20.74
CA ARG A 564 -21.65 -14.05 -19.92
C ARG A 564 -22.77 -15.08 -19.91
N HIS A 565 -22.60 -16.13 -20.70
CA HIS A 565 -23.41 -17.33 -20.56
C HIS A 565 -23.25 -17.88 -19.14
N ILE A 566 -24.36 -17.95 -18.41
CA ILE A 566 -24.48 -18.81 -17.24
C ILE A 566 -24.52 -20.24 -17.77
N SER A 567 -23.35 -20.82 -18.06
CA SER A 567 -23.23 -22.27 -18.28
C SER A 567 -23.32 -22.95 -16.91
N PRO A 568 -24.38 -23.72 -16.63
CA PRO A 568 -24.47 -24.51 -15.41
C PRO A 568 -23.52 -25.70 -15.53
N GLY A 569 -22.25 -25.51 -15.18
CA GLY A 569 -21.23 -26.55 -15.28
C GLY A 569 -19.84 -26.10 -15.73
N SER A 570 -19.65 -24.82 -16.10
CA SER A 570 -18.28 -24.29 -16.12
C SER A 570 -17.73 -24.36 -14.69
N PRO A 571 -16.52 -24.89 -14.44
CA PRO A 571 -15.94 -24.81 -13.11
C PRO A 571 -15.76 -23.33 -12.78
N SER A 572 -16.53 -22.84 -11.80
CA SER A 572 -16.09 -21.68 -11.04
C SER A 572 -14.69 -21.99 -10.57
N ALA A 573 -13.69 -21.18 -10.94
CA ALA A 573 -12.33 -21.35 -10.45
C ALA A 573 -12.40 -21.47 -8.92
N SER A 574 -12.12 -22.67 -8.41
CA SER A 574 -12.56 -23.08 -7.08
C SER A 574 -12.01 -22.11 -6.04
N PRO A 575 -12.85 -21.42 -5.24
CA PRO A 575 -12.36 -20.66 -4.07
C PRO A 575 -11.80 -21.58 -2.98
N GLY A 576 -11.89 -22.90 -3.18
CA GLY A 576 -11.25 -23.93 -2.38
C GLY A 576 -9.73 -23.73 -2.33
N THR A 577 -9.24 -23.48 -1.12
CA THR A 577 -7.81 -23.37 -0.76
C THR A 577 -7.07 -22.07 -1.08
N LEU A 578 -7.76 -20.95 -1.34
CA LEU A 578 -7.13 -19.62 -1.19
C LEU A 578 -6.64 -19.43 0.26
N ARG A 579 -5.36 -19.09 0.43
CA ARG A 579 -4.72 -18.89 1.74
C ARG A 579 -5.35 -17.72 2.47
N LEU A 580 -5.34 -17.76 3.80
CA LEU A 580 -5.84 -16.67 4.64
C LEU A 580 -5.20 -15.31 4.28
N GLN A 581 -3.92 -15.32 3.88
CA GLN A 581 -3.17 -14.14 3.47
C GLN A 581 -3.66 -13.52 2.15
N GLU A 582 -4.13 -14.33 1.20
CA GLU A 582 -4.76 -13.87 -0.05
C GLU A 582 -6.16 -13.29 0.22
N LYS A 583 -6.92 -13.89 1.15
CA LYS A 583 -8.22 -13.34 1.60
C LYS A 583 -8.07 -11.97 2.26
N LEU A 584 -7.05 -11.78 3.10
CA LEU A 584 -6.76 -10.50 3.79
C LEU A 584 -6.50 -9.33 2.82
N HIS A 585 -5.90 -9.59 1.66
CA HIS A 585 -5.45 -8.55 0.72
C HIS A 585 -6.33 -8.37 -0.51
N ARG A 586 -7.53 -8.99 -0.56
CA ARG A 586 -8.49 -8.80 -1.67
C ARG A 586 -8.66 -7.31 -2.00
N ARG A 587 -8.29 -6.97 -3.24
CA ARG A 587 -8.21 -5.63 -3.84
C ARG A 587 -8.57 -5.76 -5.31
N SER A 588 -9.25 -4.75 -5.87
CA SER A 588 -9.54 -4.71 -7.31
C SER A 588 -8.26 -4.72 -8.15
N LYS A 589 -8.28 -5.30 -9.35
CA LYS A 589 -7.11 -5.43 -10.26
C LYS A 589 -6.31 -4.12 -10.40
N HIS A 590 -7.02 -3.02 -10.60
CA HIS A 590 -6.41 -1.69 -10.82
C HIS A 590 -6.30 -0.83 -9.55
N ALA A 591 -6.45 -1.42 -8.36
CA ALA A 591 -6.31 -0.70 -7.09
C ALA A 591 -4.92 -0.06 -6.94
N PHE A 592 -4.85 1.02 -6.14
CA PHE A 592 -3.60 1.71 -5.80
C PHE A 592 -2.86 0.95 -4.69
N ALA A 593 -2.12 -0.07 -5.08
CA ALA A 593 -1.33 -0.93 -4.21
C ALA A 593 0.01 -1.27 -4.88
N PRO A 594 1.05 -1.64 -4.11
CA PRO A 594 2.16 -2.44 -4.65
C PRO A 594 1.59 -3.66 -5.38
N ASP A 595 2.20 -4.03 -6.49
CA ASP A 595 1.76 -5.22 -7.22
C ASP A 595 2.16 -6.46 -6.40
N ASP A 596 1.17 -7.26 -6.00
CA ASP A 596 1.37 -8.58 -5.43
C ASP A 596 1.88 -9.52 -6.54
N GLU A 597 2.69 -10.54 -6.22
CA GLU A 597 3.16 -11.53 -7.22
C GLU A 597 1.98 -12.36 -7.76
N GLU A 598 1.41 -11.87 -8.88
CA GLU A 598 0.39 -12.40 -9.79
C GLU A 598 -0.72 -13.31 -9.23
N GLU A 599 -1.96 -12.81 -9.28
CA GLU A 599 -3.17 -13.62 -9.39
C GLU A 599 -3.93 -13.14 -10.64
N GLU A 600 -3.84 -13.89 -11.75
CA GLU A 600 -4.55 -13.53 -13.00
C GLU A 600 -6.07 -13.56 -12.81
N ASP A 601 -6.76 -12.59 -13.42
CA ASP A 601 -8.22 -12.49 -13.37
C ASP A 601 -8.86 -13.52 -14.33
N PRO A 602 -9.61 -14.52 -13.82
CA PRO A 602 -10.18 -15.59 -14.65
C PRO A 602 -11.23 -15.09 -15.67
N ALA A 603 -11.64 -13.82 -15.61
CA ALA A 603 -12.49 -13.20 -16.63
C ALA A 603 -11.72 -12.75 -17.90
N ILE A 604 -10.39 -12.76 -17.88
CA ILE A 604 -9.54 -12.25 -18.97
C ILE A 604 -9.04 -13.37 -19.89
N ARG A 605 -8.78 -14.57 -19.35
CA ARG A 605 -8.63 -15.80 -20.12
C ARG A 605 -9.44 -16.92 -19.45
N PRO A 606 -10.41 -17.55 -20.12
CA PRO A 606 -10.87 -18.86 -19.65
C PRO A 606 -9.68 -19.83 -19.70
N PRO A 607 -9.56 -20.80 -18.78
CA PRO A 607 -8.55 -21.84 -18.90
C PRO A 607 -8.78 -22.57 -20.23
N GLU A 608 -7.75 -22.63 -21.06
CA GLU A 608 -7.78 -23.45 -22.26
C GLU A 608 -8.04 -24.90 -21.83
N SER A 609 -9.02 -25.55 -22.47
CA SER A 609 -9.33 -26.94 -22.18
C SER A 609 -8.18 -27.80 -22.68
N ASN A 610 -7.25 -28.15 -21.80
CA ASN A 610 -6.30 -29.24 -22.02
C ASN A 610 -7.08 -30.55 -22.14
N THR A 611 -7.56 -30.82 -23.36
CA THR A 611 -7.63 -32.20 -23.84
C THR A 611 -6.20 -32.74 -23.94
N ASP A 612 -6.08 -34.06 -23.79
CA ASP A 612 -4.84 -34.83 -23.98
C ASP A 612 -3.84 -34.81 -22.81
N GLU A 613 -4.26 -35.38 -21.66
CA GLU A 613 -3.38 -36.33 -20.94
C GLU A 613 -4.01 -37.73 -20.96
N GLU A 614 -3.39 -38.64 -21.72
CA GLU A 614 -3.74 -40.05 -21.74
C GLU A 614 -3.42 -40.69 -20.38
N ILE A 615 -4.41 -41.36 -19.77
CA ILE A 615 -4.19 -42.18 -18.57
C ILE A 615 -3.53 -43.50 -19.02
N PRO A 616 -2.31 -43.84 -18.56
CA PRO A 616 -1.69 -45.10 -18.94
C PRO A 616 -2.39 -46.28 -18.27
N GLU A 617 -2.93 -47.20 -19.07
CA GLU A 617 -3.41 -48.49 -18.58
C GLU A 617 -2.26 -49.28 -17.93
N THR A 618 -2.44 -49.69 -16.67
CA THR A 618 -1.77 -50.87 -16.14
C THR A 618 -2.81 -51.77 -15.49
N SER A 619 -2.91 -52.98 -16.01
CA SER A 619 -3.86 -54.01 -15.62
C SER A 619 -3.23 -55.02 -14.66
N LEU A 620 -4.05 -55.98 -14.20
CA LEU A 620 -3.76 -57.06 -13.24
C LEU A 620 -3.86 -56.61 -11.76
N GLU A 621 -4.64 -57.28 -10.89
CA GLU A 621 -5.42 -58.50 -11.09
C GLU A 621 -6.59 -58.60 -10.10
N SER A 622 -7.66 -59.29 -10.50
CA SER A 622 -8.90 -59.43 -9.72
C SER A 622 -8.83 -60.54 -8.68
N THR A 623 -9.30 -60.27 -7.45
CA THR A 623 -9.85 -61.31 -6.56
C THR A 623 -11.07 -60.76 -5.82
N VAL A 624 -12.02 -61.65 -5.50
CA VAL A 624 -13.43 -61.34 -5.24
C VAL A 624 -13.89 -61.96 -3.93
N LEU A 625 -14.87 -61.32 -3.25
CA LEU A 625 -15.66 -61.83 -2.10
C LEU A 625 -14.83 -61.98 -0.78
N GLU A 626 -15.19 -61.42 0.39
CA GLU A 626 -16.49 -61.41 1.10
C GLU A 626 -16.61 -60.26 2.12
N ASN A 627 -17.85 -59.99 2.55
CA ASN A 627 -18.20 -59.16 3.70
C ASN A 627 -18.43 -60.10 4.91
N PRO A 628 -17.95 -59.79 6.13
CA PRO A 628 -18.90 -59.77 7.24
C PRO A 628 -18.67 -58.69 8.32
N SER A 629 -19.73 -58.51 9.11
CA SER A 629 -19.93 -57.56 10.22
C SER A 629 -19.19 -57.89 11.53
N GLY A 630 -18.83 -56.84 12.28
CA GLY A 630 -18.49 -56.81 13.72
C GLY A 630 -18.06 -55.38 14.12
N GLN A 631 -18.75 -54.68 15.03
CA GLN A 631 -18.50 -54.62 16.49
C GLN A 631 -17.03 -54.34 16.88
N ASP A 632 -16.67 -53.43 17.78
CA ASP A 632 -17.32 -52.32 18.53
C ASP A 632 -16.15 -51.31 18.82
N ILE A 633 -16.30 -50.07 19.32
CA ILE A 633 -16.25 -49.73 20.77
C ILE A 633 -16.26 -48.19 20.93
N TRP A 634 -17.28 -47.67 21.62
CA TRP A 634 -17.39 -46.49 22.53
C TRP A 634 -16.57 -45.19 22.25
N SER A 635 -17.12 -43.96 22.15
CA SER A 635 -18.23 -43.20 22.79
C SER A 635 -17.77 -42.13 23.80
N PHE A 636 -18.52 -41.01 23.86
CA PHE A 636 -18.25 -39.72 24.53
C PHE A 636 -18.22 -39.78 26.08
N PRO A 637 -18.00 -38.63 26.77
CA PRO A 637 -19.18 -37.82 27.10
C PRO A 637 -19.04 -36.30 26.92
N ILE A 638 -20.14 -35.69 26.46
CA ILE A 638 -20.52 -34.30 26.74
C ILE A 638 -21.13 -34.27 28.15
N GLN A 639 -20.89 -33.22 28.91
CA GLN A 639 -21.68 -32.93 30.11
C GLN A 639 -22.18 -31.49 30.03
N GLY A 640 -23.49 -31.31 30.11
CA GLY A 640 -24.13 -30.02 30.31
C GLY A 640 -24.95 -30.07 31.59
N ASP A 641 -25.23 -28.89 32.14
CA ASP A 641 -26.25 -28.70 33.18
C ASP A 641 -27.00 -27.40 32.87
N GLU A 642 -28.33 -27.47 32.85
CA GLU A 642 -29.21 -26.31 32.93
C GLU A 642 -29.70 -26.13 34.38
N GLN A 643 -29.93 -24.89 34.79
CA GLN A 643 -31.14 -24.38 35.48
C GLN A 643 -30.83 -23.19 36.40
N GLY A 644 -31.69 -22.16 36.40
CA GLY A 644 -31.62 -21.05 37.37
C GLY A 644 -32.33 -19.78 36.90
N LEU A 645 -33.54 -19.54 37.40
CA LEU A 645 -34.42 -18.41 37.04
C LEU A 645 -34.12 -17.10 37.81
N THR A 646 -34.81 -16.02 37.40
CA THR A 646 -34.92 -14.66 38.01
C THR A 646 -33.72 -13.73 37.76
N GLY A 647 -33.85 -12.42 37.55
CA GLY A 647 -35.05 -11.58 37.35
C GLY A 647 -34.99 -10.25 38.11
N SER A 648 -34.55 -9.15 37.47
CA SER A 648 -34.82 -7.78 37.94
C SER A 648 -34.60 -6.73 36.83
N THR A 649 -35.43 -5.69 36.86
CA THR A 649 -35.26 -4.40 36.16
C THR A 649 -34.22 -3.51 36.85
N GLY A 650 -33.73 -2.48 36.15
CA GLY A 650 -32.86 -1.44 36.72
C GLY A 650 -32.45 -0.36 35.71
N ASP A 651 -33.17 0.77 35.71
CA ASP A 651 -32.77 2.01 35.04
C ASP A 651 -31.55 2.66 35.75
N GLY A 652 -30.72 3.41 35.01
CA GLY A 652 -29.55 4.09 35.61
C GLY A 652 -28.80 5.01 34.64
N SER A 653 -29.19 6.29 34.61
CA SER A 653 -28.49 7.36 33.87
C SER A 653 -27.38 8.03 34.73
N LEU A 654 -26.55 8.85 34.07
CA LEU A 654 -25.42 9.65 34.61
C LEU A 654 -24.14 8.82 34.94
N GLY A 655 -22.92 9.32 34.69
CA GLY A 655 -22.50 10.55 34.02
C GLY A 655 -21.05 10.92 34.37
N SER A 656 -20.39 11.69 33.50
CA SER A 656 -19.12 12.42 33.74
C SER A 656 -17.86 11.61 34.14
N PHE A 657 -16.85 11.59 33.26
CA PHE A 657 -15.46 11.49 33.68
C PHE A 657 -14.63 12.64 33.12
N SER A 658 -14.03 13.40 34.04
CA SER A 658 -13.29 14.63 33.78
C SER A 658 -11.82 14.39 33.47
N SER A 659 -11.30 15.23 32.58
CA SER A 659 -9.90 15.55 32.32
C SER A 659 -8.89 15.20 33.43
N MET A 660 -7.85 14.41 33.08
CA MET A 660 -6.53 14.53 33.69
C MET A 660 -5.57 15.15 32.67
N GLY A 661 -5.05 16.34 32.98
CA GLY A 661 -4.06 17.03 32.16
C GLY A 661 -2.65 16.55 32.45
N TYR A 662 -1.90 16.21 31.40
CA TYR A 662 -0.44 16.07 31.49
C TYR A 662 0.24 17.43 31.23
N PRO A 663 1.41 17.71 31.85
CA PRO A 663 2.07 19.01 31.67
C PRO A 663 2.56 19.20 30.23
N LEU A 664 2.19 20.33 29.63
CA LEU A 664 2.73 20.76 28.34
C LEU A 664 4.18 21.22 28.53
N ILE A 665 5.14 20.48 27.98
CA ILE A 665 6.53 20.95 27.87
C ILE A 665 6.56 22.08 26.83
N ASN A 666 6.99 23.26 27.27
CA ASN A 666 7.06 24.45 26.42
C ASN A 666 8.27 24.36 25.46
N TYR A 667 8.02 24.54 24.16
CA TYR A 667 9.00 24.41 23.08
C TYR A 667 9.05 25.66 22.16
N ASP A 668 8.71 26.84 22.70
CA ASP A 668 8.62 28.11 21.94
C ASP A 668 9.96 28.73 21.49
N SER A 669 11.06 27.98 21.48
CA SER A 669 12.40 28.54 21.18
C SER A 669 13.36 27.60 20.43
N ILE A 670 12.97 27.14 19.23
CA ILE A 670 13.94 26.73 18.18
C ILE A 670 13.56 27.37 16.85
N ASN A 671 14.08 28.57 16.61
CA ASN A 671 14.08 29.21 15.29
C ASN A 671 15.34 30.07 15.12
N SER A 672 16.50 29.46 15.36
CA SER A 672 17.84 30.00 15.08
C SER A 672 18.77 28.87 14.62
N THR A 673 19.73 29.25 13.78
CA THR A 673 20.67 28.41 13.01
C THR A 673 21.60 27.51 13.83
N ASN A 674 21.98 26.37 13.22
CA ASN A 674 23.09 25.48 13.55
C ASN A 674 23.09 24.79 14.93
N MET A 675 22.62 23.55 14.96
CA MET A 675 23.16 22.53 15.87
C MET A 675 23.60 21.30 15.08
N VAL A 676 24.91 21.06 15.08
CA VAL A 676 25.52 19.78 14.66
C VAL A 676 25.46 18.86 15.88
N PHE A 677 24.91 17.66 15.72
CA PHE A 677 24.94 16.65 16.78
C PHE A 677 26.34 16.02 16.87
N GLY A 678 27.12 16.47 17.85
CA GLY A 678 28.40 15.88 18.24
C GLY A 678 28.48 15.75 19.76
N ASP A 679 28.78 14.53 20.21
CA ASP A 679 29.21 14.09 21.54
C ASP A 679 28.77 14.90 22.77
N GLN A 680 27.71 14.41 23.43
CA GLN A 680 27.56 14.58 24.88
C GLN A 680 27.00 13.29 25.52
N GLU A 681 27.78 12.71 26.43
CA GLU A 681 27.34 11.59 27.26
C GLU A 681 26.24 12.07 28.22
N LEU A 682 25.01 11.61 28.02
CA LEU A 682 23.91 11.81 28.95
C LEU A 682 23.48 10.44 29.49
N GLY A 683 23.89 10.17 30.74
CA GLY A 683 23.53 8.95 31.45
C GLY A 683 22.04 8.91 31.77
N PHE A 684 21.38 7.80 31.41
CA PHE A 684 20.00 7.54 31.78
C PHE A 684 19.90 7.24 33.29
N PRO A 685 19.12 8.01 34.09
CA PRO A 685 18.70 7.54 35.40
C PRO A 685 17.67 6.41 35.20
N LEU A 686 17.97 5.24 35.75
CA LEU A 686 17.05 4.09 35.78
C LEU A 686 15.95 4.33 36.82
N ASP A 687 14.71 4.07 36.43
CA ASP A 687 13.53 4.19 37.29
C ASP A 687 13.49 3.04 38.32
N PRO A 688 13.45 3.30 39.65
CA PRO A 688 13.65 2.28 40.67
C PRO A 688 12.33 1.66 41.16
N PHE A 689 11.63 0.89 40.31
CA PHE A 689 10.41 0.17 40.74
C PHE A 689 10.30 -1.29 40.24
N ASP A 690 11.44 -1.99 40.16
CA ASP A 690 11.48 -3.43 39.88
C ASP A 690 12.50 -4.15 40.79
N LEU A 691 12.25 -4.15 42.11
CA LEU A 691 12.93 -5.00 43.10
C LEU A 691 12.30 -4.87 44.51
N GLN A 692 11.31 -5.71 44.85
CA GLN A 692 11.40 -6.73 45.92
C GLN A 692 10.03 -7.27 46.35
N MET A 693 9.95 -8.59 46.41
CA MET A 693 8.91 -9.33 47.14
C MET A 693 9.18 -9.34 48.65
N ASN A 694 8.09 -9.55 49.40
CA ASN A 694 7.97 -10.08 50.76
C ASN A 694 7.99 -9.11 51.96
N ALA A 695 7.08 -9.46 52.89
CA ALA A 695 6.99 -9.10 54.31
C ALA A 695 6.38 -7.74 54.71
N TYR A 696 5.15 -7.84 55.24
CA TYR A 696 4.67 -7.24 56.48
C TYR A 696 5.52 -6.12 57.13
N THR A 697 4.94 -4.95 57.37
CA THR A 697 4.39 -4.59 58.70
C THR A 697 3.64 -3.26 58.66
N ASP A 698 2.79 -3.06 59.67
CA ASP A 698 1.89 -1.93 59.84
C ASP A 698 2.50 -0.82 60.73
N ALA A 699 1.91 0.37 60.67
CA ALA A 699 1.93 1.44 61.68
C ALA A 699 3.26 1.96 62.29
N ASN A 700 3.63 3.21 61.96
CA ASN A 700 3.52 4.40 62.85
C ASN A 700 4.32 5.62 62.35
N ALA A 701 3.81 6.82 62.61
CA ALA A 701 4.40 8.13 62.28
C ALA A 701 5.13 8.74 63.52
N PRO A 702 5.52 10.05 63.60
CA PRO A 702 5.61 11.11 62.59
C PRO A 702 6.92 11.98 62.65
N GLN A 703 6.95 13.08 61.88
CA GLN A 703 7.70 14.35 62.11
C GLN A 703 9.24 14.32 62.23
N TYR A 704 9.93 14.90 61.23
CA TYR A 704 10.28 16.35 61.24
C TYR A 704 10.58 16.87 59.82
#